data_AF-A0A3D6D6Z2-F1
#
_entry.id   AF-A0A3D6D6Z2-F1
#
_cell.length_a   1.000
_cell.length_b   1.000
_cell.length_c   1.000
_cell.angle_alpha   90.00
_cell.angle_beta   90.00
_cell.angle_gamma   90.00
#
_symmetry.space_group_name_H-M   'P 1'
#
loop_
_entity.id
_entity.type
_entity.pdbx_description
1 polymer ?
#
loop_
_entity_poly.entity_id
_entity_poly.type
_entity_poly.pdbx_seq_one_letter_code
_entity_poly.pdbx_strand_id
1 'polypeptide(L)'
;KGLSEGLHQLEWLDQNAAGIWRSGETPIQTPAWEVSSSTSPIRISEVYSASIQGEQDESRKWEFIEIVNLGQRVHLLKDYSLTDDLNDPLKYQFARIALAEPGQRVVIGEEGNLSFQGWILPFKLNRQGESVYLFRKVNGQSVLIDQVHFGWQANGWSLGRNESGVWRLGIPTPESVNQMAQLSGFNEVQITEWSPLESASHPKGFIEIANQGSFPVGIGKWTLSTEPAWLARSLTFPDLSFLAPGEFRTIDSGKGTYDIPDELHPEHALWALKNDQGKNVDRIWYANPIAGLSWRRDPNQFDHLLMSPPTPGVGDVVAPDDALIVINEVAADNREQLSPWSTFADWIELWNPNPTSFDLGGLSITDNLDMPLKWVFPDGVVLEPFDYMQIWMDGSRLPDKVNSGFGLKAGGDQVWLFDAAERGGSLLDAVEFGVQIPGHTLGRHPDTFDWVLTDFSPTQVNVPATLGSSDAIRINEWMADPLKGTDWFELFNKSEYPVPLEGLQLSDDPLDLSKHVFPPLSFLGNGLAGYLKLDADGKGNGARNINFKLSASGESILLASPQSEVIDQIDFGLQDEGVSEGRWPDGSDDILPFVFSESPGRMNQLDADFDGLPDLWEVENGFNPSAIGEAFMDSDADGLTNFQEYLAQTHPDDASDVFAIEGVLMAEGNLALIFHAKQGRGYEVQRTHDLQSGPWQTLWKVDTLLKDRELTLDIPFNQDSSPNHYIRLKAIR
;
A
#
# COMPACT_ATOMS: atom_id res chain seq x y z
N LYS A 1 44.73 8.40 13.56
CA LYS A 1 46.17 8.47 13.95
C LYS A 1 46.27 9.36 15.18
N GLY A 2 46.85 8.89 16.29
CA GLY A 2 47.04 9.68 17.53
C GLY A 2 46.28 9.21 18.78
N LEU A 3 45.52 8.11 18.70
CA LEU A 3 44.88 7.52 19.89
C LEU A 3 45.89 6.71 20.70
N SER A 4 45.83 6.83 22.03
CA SER A 4 46.65 6.07 22.97
C SER A 4 46.19 4.61 23.07
N GLU A 5 47.02 3.74 23.64
CA GLU A 5 46.63 2.36 23.92
C GLU A 5 45.49 2.31 24.96
N GLY A 6 44.53 1.40 24.81
CA GLY A 6 43.39 1.22 25.72
C GLY A 6 42.03 1.26 25.03
N LEU A 7 40.96 1.20 25.83
CA LEU A 7 39.56 1.28 25.35
C LEU A 7 39.21 2.72 24.99
N HIS A 8 38.58 2.88 23.82
CA HIS A 8 38.05 4.14 23.30
C HIS A 8 36.58 3.97 22.96
N GLN A 9 35.85 5.07 23.02
CA GLN A 9 34.43 5.16 22.66
C GLN A 9 34.21 6.51 22.00
N LEU A 10 33.38 6.57 20.96
CA LEU A 10 32.90 7.82 20.37
C LEU A 10 31.57 8.18 21.01
N GLU A 11 31.45 9.42 21.44
CA GLU A 11 30.21 10.04 21.90
C GLU A 11 29.87 11.18 20.94
N TRP A 12 28.62 11.23 20.51
CA TRP A 12 28.09 12.33 19.72
C TRP A 12 27.61 13.45 20.63
N LEU A 13 28.04 14.69 20.33
CA LEU A 13 27.60 15.90 21.01
C LEU A 13 26.78 16.75 20.05
N ASP A 14 25.67 17.30 20.54
CA ASP A 14 24.83 18.24 19.82
C ASP A 14 25.13 19.67 20.25
N GLN A 15 25.05 20.60 19.30
CA GLN A 15 25.22 22.02 19.58
C GLN A 15 23.84 22.66 19.76
N ASN A 16 23.55 23.21 20.95
CA ASN A 16 22.28 23.90 21.18
C ASN A 16 22.20 25.24 20.41
N ALA A 17 21.03 25.88 20.39
CA ALA A 17 20.80 27.16 19.73
C ALA A 17 21.71 28.32 20.21
N ALA A 18 22.39 28.15 21.36
CA ALA A 18 23.37 29.09 21.89
C ALA A 18 24.82 28.74 21.50
N GLY A 19 25.04 27.73 20.65
CA GLY A 19 26.37 27.29 20.20
C GLY A 19 27.11 26.40 21.21
N ILE A 20 26.45 25.89 22.24
CA ILE A 20 27.08 25.08 23.30
C ILE A 20 26.92 23.60 22.98
N TRP A 21 28.03 22.88 22.90
CA TRP A 21 28.08 21.43 22.72
C TRP A 21 27.67 20.71 24.02
N ARG A 22 26.68 19.82 23.93
CA ARG A 22 26.21 18.96 25.03
C ARG A 22 25.89 17.55 24.51
N SER A 23 25.93 16.55 25.38
CA SER A 23 25.39 15.23 25.07
C SER A 23 23.88 15.33 24.80
N GLY A 24 23.38 14.64 23.76
CA GLY A 24 21.94 14.54 23.49
C GLY A 24 21.17 13.87 24.64
N GLU A 25 19.84 14.01 24.68
CA GLU A 25 19.00 13.45 25.77
C GLU A 25 19.08 11.93 25.86
N THR A 26 19.44 11.25 24.77
CA THR A 26 19.86 9.85 24.75
C THR A 26 21.25 9.76 24.11
N PRO A 27 22.33 9.57 24.88
CA PRO A 27 23.68 9.56 24.33
C PRO A 27 23.85 8.41 23.32
N ILE A 28 24.05 8.75 22.04
CA ILE A 28 24.44 7.77 21.04
C ILE A 28 25.92 7.49 21.24
N GLN A 29 26.20 6.35 21.86
CA GLN A 29 27.54 5.85 22.06
C GLN A 29 27.82 4.69 21.12
N THR A 30 29.00 4.68 20.51
CA THR A 30 29.48 3.47 19.85
C THR A 30 29.85 2.40 20.89
N PRO A 31 29.91 1.11 20.54
CA PRO A 31 30.57 0.11 21.38
C PRO A 31 32.01 0.52 21.68
N ALA A 32 32.53 0.22 22.87
CA ALA A 32 33.93 0.49 23.19
C ALA A 32 34.86 -0.42 22.35
N TRP A 33 35.92 0.13 21.76
CA TRP A 33 36.96 -0.63 21.06
C TRP A 33 38.33 -0.38 21.67
N GLU A 34 39.19 -1.40 21.65
CA GLU A 34 40.54 -1.28 22.17
C GLU A 34 41.52 -0.91 21.05
N VAL A 35 42.26 0.18 21.25
CA VAL A 35 43.49 0.45 20.52
C VAL A 35 44.60 -0.27 21.28
N SER A 36 45.10 -1.38 20.75
CA SER A 36 46.19 -2.13 21.38
C SER A 36 47.41 -2.19 20.47
N SER A 37 48.60 -1.96 21.03
CA SER A 37 49.88 -2.25 20.37
C SER A 37 50.13 -3.75 20.18
N SER A 38 49.26 -4.58 20.79
CA SER A 38 49.24 -6.04 20.64
C SER A 38 48.42 -6.54 19.45
N THR A 39 47.73 -5.66 18.71
CA THR A 39 47.03 -6.04 17.48
C THR A 39 48.05 -6.60 16.48
N SER A 40 47.83 -7.84 16.05
CA SER A 40 48.71 -8.42 15.04
C SER A 40 48.57 -7.63 13.74
N PRO A 41 49.68 -7.32 13.04
CA PRO A 41 49.59 -6.78 11.69
C PRO A 41 49.09 -7.81 10.66
N ILE A 42 49.00 -9.09 11.05
CA ILE A 42 48.38 -10.12 10.21
C ILE A 42 46.86 -10.01 10.35
N ARG A 43 46.18 -9.84 9.22
CA ARG A 43 44.73 -9.67 9.12
C ARG A 43 44.16 -10.57 8.03
N ILE A 44 42.90 -10.92 8.15
CA ILE A 44 42.16 -11.54 7.04
C ILE A 44 41.87 -10.42 6.03
N SER A 45 42.33 -10.59 4.79
CA SER A 45 42.14 -9.61 3.72
C SER A 45 40.97 -9.94 2.81
N GLU A 46 40.77 -11.21 2.50
CA GLU A 46 39.79 -11.67 1.52
C GLU A 46 39.25 -13.05 1.89
N VAL A 47 37.95 -13.26 1.70
CA VAL A 47 37.30 -14.57 1.83
C VAL A 47 36.50 -14.82 0.57
N TYR A 48 36.77 -15.94 -0.09
CA TYR A 48 36.04 -16.39 -1.28
C TYR A 48 35.43 -17.76 -1.02
N SER A 49 34.12 -17.77 -0.76
CA SER A 49 33.37 -18.98 -0.35
C SER A 49 32.31 -19.42 -1.37
N ALA A 50 32.14 -18.70 -2.49
CA ALA A 50 31.13 -18.99 -3.51
C ALA A 50 31.79 -19.19 -4.89
N SER A 51 32.60 -20.24 -5.01
CA SER A 51 33.27 -20.61 -6.26
C SER A 51 32.27 -21.05 -7.35
N ILE A 52 32.60 -20.79 -8.63
CA ILE A 52 31.77 -21.19 -9.78
C ILE A 52 32.33 -22.49 -10.38
N GLN A 53 31.49 -23.52 -10.51
CA GLN A 53 31.85 -24.75 -11.21
C GLN A 53 32.06 -24.50 -12.71
N GLY A 54 33.17 -25.00 -13.25
CA GLY A 54 33.48 -24.90 -14.69
C GLY A 54 34.11 -23.57 -15.12
N GLU A 55 34.45 -22.71 -14.16
CA GLU A 55 35.17 -21.46 -14.40
C GLU A 55 36.56 -21.70 -15.01
N GLN A 56 36.91 -20.90 -16.03
CA GLN A 56 38.19 -21.00 -16.74
C GLN A 56 39.28 -20.17 -16.06
N ASP A 57 38.90 -19.14 -15.32
CA ASP A 57 39.83 -18.35 -14.51
C ASP A 57 40.22 -19.13 -13.24
N GLU A 58 41.47 -19.59 -13.17
CA GLU A 58 41.99 -20.34 -12.01
C GLU A 58 41.90 -19.54 -10.69
N SER A 59 41.81 -18.20 -10.74
CA SER A 59 41.63 -17.37 -9.54
C SER A 59 40.21 -17.43 -8.94
N ARG A 60 39.22 -17.89 -9.72
CA ARG A 60 37.80 -17.95 -9.36
C ARG A 60 37.28 -19.38 -9.21
N LYS A 61 38.15 -20.35 -9.46
CA LYS A 61 37.81 -21.77 -9.48
C LYS A 61 37.78 -22.41 -8.09
N TRP A 62 38.49 -21.82 -7.12
CA TRP A 62 38.75 -22.43 -5.82
C TRP A 62 38.39 -21.48 -4.69
N GLU A 63 37.72 -21.99 -3.66
CA GLU A 63 37.46 -21.24 -2.43
C GLU A 63 38.76 -20.99 -1.66
N PHE A 64 38.88 -19.82 -1.03
CA PHE A 64 40.07 -19.45 -0.26
C PHE A 64 39.81 -18.44 0.85
N ILE A 65 40.71 -18.43 1.82
CA ILE A 65 40.92 -17.34 2.77
C ILE A 65 42.29 -16.74 2.49
N GLU A 66 42.36 -15.42 2.37
CA GLU A 66 43.61 -14.69 2.26
C GLU A 66 43.88 -13.93 3.56
N ILE A 67 45.14 -13.98 4.00
CA ILE A 67 45.67 -13.11 5.06
C ILE A 67 46.75 -12.19 4.50
N VAL A 68 46.89 -11.00 5.09
CA VAL A 68 47.88 -10.00 4.71
C VAL A 68 48.67 -9.53 5.92
N ASN A 69 49.97 -9.31 5.72
CA ASN A 69 50.81 -8.62 6.70
C ASN A 69 50.82 -7.10 6.44
N LEU A 70 50.06 -6.34 7.21
CA LEU A 70 50.01 -4.87 7.14
C LEU A 70 51.19 -4.19 7.85
N GLY A 71 52.07 -4.97 8.48
CA GLY A 71 53.20 -4.51 9.24
C GLY A 71 54.40 -4.15 8.38
N GLN A 72 55.42 -3.59 9.01
CA GLN A 72 56.68 -3.19 8.36
C GLN A 72 57.81 -4.22 8.57
N ARG A 73 57.49 -5.40 9.14
CA ARG A 73 58.44 -6.46 9.45
C ARG A 73 57.96 -7.80 8.91
N VAL A 74 58.88 -8.74 8.77
CA VAL A 74 58.56 -10.14 8.50
C VAL A 74 57.91 -10.76 9.73
N HIS A 75 56.80 -11.48 9.53
CA HIS A 75 56.09 -12.18 10.60
C HIS A 75 56.12 -13.69 10.40
N LEU A 76 56.46 -14.41 11.47
CA LEU A 76 56.42 -15.87 11.51
C LEU A 76 55.00 -16.33 11.82
N LEU A 77 54.36 -17.04 10.89
CA LEU A 77 52.97 -17.43 11.01
C LEU A 77 52.76 -18.69 11.86
N LYS A 78 53.82 -19.39 12.29
CA LYS A 78 53.70 -20.63 13.10
C LYS A 78 52.83 -20.52 14.36
N ASP A 79 52.70 -19.30 14.89
CA ASP A 79 51.93 -19.01 16.10
C ASP A 79 50.49 -18.60 15.76
N TYR A 80 50.09 -18.65 14.48
CA TYR A 80 48.77 -18.26 14.01
C TYR A 80 47.94 -19.50 13.67
N SER A 81 46.63 -19.32 13.70
CA SER A 81 45.69 -20.34 13.26
C SER A 81 44.42 -19.74 12.68
N LEU A 82 43.79 -20.46 11.76
CA LEU A 82 42.48 -20.13 11.18
C LEU A 82 41.46 -21.18 11.63
N THR A 83 40.22 -20.73 11.82
CA THR A 83 39.09 -21.61 12.12
C THR A 83 37.77 -20.96 11.70
N ASP A 84 36.79 -21.79 11.37
CA ASP A 84 35.36 -21.47 11.21
C ASP A 84 34.56 -21.70 12.52
N ASP A 85 35.17 -22.34 13.53
CA ASP A 85 34.56 -22.64 14.83
C ASP A 85 35.36 -21.97 15.95
N LEU A 86 34.75 -20.99 16.62
CA LEU A 86 35.35 -20.27 17.74
C LEU A 86 35.76 -21.19 18.90
N ASN A 87 35.13 -22.37 19.02
CA ASN A 87 35.45 -23.37 20.06
C ASN A 87 36.63 -24.27 19.69
N ASP A 88 37.05 -24.29 18.43
CA ASP A 88 38.25 -24.98 17.95
C ASP A 88 39.22 -23.97 17.31
N PRO A 89 39.94 -23.17 18.12
CA PRO A 89 40.83 -22.11 17.62
C PRO A 89 42.07 -22.64 16.88
N LEU A 90 42.25 -23.96 16.77
CA LEU A 90 43.47 -24.60 16.25
C LEU A 90 43.22 -25.49 15.03
N LYS A 91 42.03 -25.40 14.41
CA LYS A 91 41.60 -26.21 13.26
C LYS A 91 42.60 -26.18 12.09
N TYR A 92 43.13 -25.00 11.77
CA TYR A 92 44.26 -24.84 10.85
C TYR A 92 45.41 -24.11 11.52
N GLN A 93 46.57 -24.78 11.67
CA GLN A 93 47.79 -24.17 12.22
C GLN A 93 48.84 -24.01 11.12
N PHE A 94 49.41 -22.82 10.99
CA PHE A 94 50.46 -22.59 10.00
C PHE A 94 51.74 -23.37 10.35
N ALA A 95 52.48 -23.78 9.32
CA ALA A 95 53.70 -24.57 9.49
C ALA A 95 54.84 -23.77 10.15
N ARG A 96 55.80 -24.49 10.73
CA ARG A 96 56.89 -23.92 11.54
C ARG A 96 57.76 -22.88 10.82
N ILE A 97 57.81 -22.89 9.49
CA ILE A 97 58.63 -22.00 8.66
C ILE A 97 57.81 -21.00 7.82
N ALA A 98 56.51 -20.87 8.06
CA ALA A 98 55.63 -19.94 7.38
C ALA A 98 56.03 -18.48 7.68
N LEU A 99 56.40 -17.70 6.66
CA LEU A 99 56.75 -16.29 6.81
C LEU A 99 55.83 -15.43 5.95
N ALA A 100 55.47 -14.25 6.46
CA ALA A 100 54.82 -13.20 5.70
C ALA A 100 55.67 -11.92 5.74
N GLU A 101 56.20 -11.51 4.58
CA GLU A 101 56.90 -10.23 4.37
C GLU A 101 55.93 -9.04 4.47
N PRO A 102 56.41 -7.79 4.68
CA PRO A 102 55.57 -6.60 4.66
C PRO A 102 54.73 -6.50 3.37
N GLY A 103 53.41 -6.38 3.52
CA GLY A 103 52.46 -6.35 2.40
C GLY A 103 52.20 -7.68 1.72
N GLN A 104 52.91 -8.76 2.10
CA GLN A 104 52.69 -10.08 1.53
C GLN A 104 51.31 -10.61 1.91
N ARG A 105 50.63 -11.12 0.89
CA ARG A 105 49.38 -11.85 0.99
C ARG A 105 49.65 -13.33 0.92
N VAL A 106 49.01 -14.10 1.79
CA VAL A 106 49.13 -15.54 1.88
C VAL A 106 47.74 -16.12 1.71
N VAL A 107 47.57 -16.96 0.69
CA VAL A 107 46.30 -17.58 0.34
C VAL A 107 46.27 -19.02 0.87
N ILE A 108 45.17 -19.38 1.52
CA ILE A 108 44.88 -20.71 2.04
C ILE A 108 43.61 -21.17 1.32
N GLY A 109 43.68 -22.18 0.47
CA GLY A 109 42.58 -22.57 -0.42
C GLY A 109 42.25 -24.06 -0.38
N GLU A 110 41.21 -24.49 -1.10
CA GLU A 110 40.84 -25.90 -1.20
C GLU A 110 41.90 -26.79 -1.89
N GLU A 111 41.86 -28.09 -1.59
CA GLU A 111 42.75 -29.10 -2.16
C GLU A 111 42.49 -29.27 -3.68
N GLY A 112 43.52 -29.03 -4.50
CA GLY A 112 43.44 -29.17 -5.96
C GLY A 112 44.10 -28.05 -6.75
N ASN A 113 44.37 -26.90 -6.13
CA ASN A 113 45.12 -25.82 -6.76
C ASN A 113 46.62 -25.86 -6.41
N LEU A 114 47.47 -26.13 -7.41
CA LEU A 114 48.93 -26.18 -7.27
C LEU A 114 49.58 -24.79 -7.07
N SER A 115 48.84 -23.69 -7.20
CA SER A 115 49.37 -22.33 -7.04
C SER A 115 49.47 -21.86 -5.58
N PHE A 116 48.73 -22.43 -4.63
CA PHE A 116 48.70 -21.95 -3.23
C PHE A 116 49.84 -22.51 -2.34
N GLN A 117 50.98 -22.87 -2.92
CA GLN A 117 52.18 -23.36 -2.21
C GLN A 117 51.93 -24.50 -1.18
N GLY A 118 50.81 -25.24 -1.30
CA GLY A 118 50.44 -26.35 -0.40
C GLY A 118 49.68 -25.96 0.88
N TRP A 119 49.19 -24.73 1.00
CA TRP A 119 48.37 -24.26 2.13
C TRP A 119 46.90 -24.59 1.92
N ILE A 120 46.48 -25.75 2.40
CA ILE A 120 45.15 -26.32 2.15
C ILE A 120 44.21 -26.01 3.32
N LEU A 121 43.02 -25.49 3.02
CA LEU A 121 41.94 -25.32 3.99
C LEU A 121 41.48 -26.70 4.51
N PRO A 122 41.51 -26.95 5.83
CA PRO A 122 41.07 -28.22 6.39
C PRO A 122 39.55 -28.29 6.60
N PHE A 123 38.82 -27.25 6.17
CA PHE A 123 37.37 -27.13 6.26
C PHE A 123 36.82 -26.44 5.01
N LYS A 124 35.54 -26.68 4.72
CA LYS A 124 34.82 -26.00 3.65
C LYS A 124 34.20 -24.73 4.15
N LEU A 125 34.21 -23.71 3.30
CA LEU A 125 33.51 -22.47 3.61
C LEU A 125 32.02 -22.64 3.31
N ASN A 126 31.18 -22.04 4.13
CA ASN A 126 29.75 -22.00 3.94
C ASN A 126 29.34 -20.69 3.26
N ARG A 127 29.05 -20.76 1.95
CA ARG A 127 28.52 -19.61 1.19
C ARG A 127 27.19 -19.05 1.72
N GLN A 128 26.44 -19.83 2.50
CA GLN A 128 25.21 -19.35 3.15
C GLN A 128 25.49 -18.49 4.39
N GLY A 129 26.75 -18.35 4.79
CA GLY A 129 27.16 -17.52 5.90
C GLY A 129 27.75 -18.32 7.04
N GLU A 130 28.82 -17.76 7.60
CA GLU A 130 29.58 -18.29 8.72
C GLU A 130 30.51 -17.21 9.26
N SER A 131 31.38 -17.60 10.20
CA SER A 131 32.44 -16.75 10.68
C SER A 131 33.80 -17.37 10.38
N VAL A 132 34.77 -16.56 9.99
CA VAL A 132 36.18 -16.96 9.92
C VAL A 132 36.94 -16.19 10.99
N TYR A 133 37.71 -16.91 11.79
CA TYR A 133 38.49 -16.40 12.90
C TYR A 133 39.97 -16.63 12.66
N LEU A 134 40.76 -15.58 12.93
CA LEU A 134 42.22 -15.64 12.96
C LEU A 134 42.68 -15.50 14.40
N PHE A 135 43.43 -16.50 14.88
CA PHE A 135 44.01 -16.53 16.21
C PHE A 135 45.53 -16.38 16.15
N ARG A 136 46.11 -15.91 17.26
CA ARG A 136 47.54 -15.92 17.53
C ARG A 136 47.82 -16.48 18.92
N LYS A 137 48.80 -17.36 19.03
CA LYS A 137 49.29 -17.91 20.29
C LYS A 137 50.15 -16.87 21.02
N VAL A 138 49.69 -16.45 22.19
CA VAL A 138 50.40 -15.54 23.10
C VAL A 138 50.52 -16.23 24.44
N ASN A 139 51.75 -16.42 24.93
CA ASN A 139 52.04 -17.13 26.19
C ASN A 139 51.39 -18.53 26.30
N GLY A 140 51.24 -19.22 25.18
CA GLY A 140 50.64 -20.56 25.13
C GLY A 140 49.13 -20.59 24.94
N GLN A 141 48.44 -19.45 25.00
CA GLN A 141 46.99 -19.33 24.81
C GLN A 141 46.65 -18.76 23.43
N SER A 142 45.59 -19.25 22.80
CA SER A 142 45.08 -18.70 21.54
C SER A 142 44.29 -17.42 21.82
N VAL A 143 44.71 -16.31 21.23
CA VAL A 143 44.07 -14.99 21.32
C VAL A 143 43.49 -14.65 19.96
N LEU A 144 42.19 -14.31 19.91
CA LEU A 144 41.53 -13.87 18.68
C LEU A 144 42.11 -12.51 18.25
N ILE A 145 42.54 -12.38 17.01
CA ILE A 145 43.18 -11.15 16.50
C ILE A 145 42.49 -10.55 15.28
N ASP A 146 41.72 -11.34 14.52
CA ASP A 146 40.84 -10.83 13.47
C ASP A 146 39.68 -11.79 13.24
N GLN A 147 38.58 -11.28 12.71
CA GLN A 147 37.45 -12.08 12.32
C GLN A 147 36.63 -11.41 11.21
N VAL A 148 35.84 -12.22 10.52
CA VAL A 148 34.74 -11.76 9.67
C VAL A 148 33.55 -12.67 9.89
N HIS A 149 32.38 -12.07 10.08
CA HIS A 149 31.09 -12.75 10.07
C HIS A 149 30.37 -12.27 8.82
N PHE A 150 29.94 -13.19 7.96
CA PHE A 150 29.30 -12.85 6.70
C PHE A 150 28.07 -13.73 6.47
N GLY A 151 27.09 -13.18 5.75
CA GLY A 151 25.90 -13.90 5.30
C GLY A 151 26.06 -14.46 3.88
N TRP A 152 25.03 -14.36 3.06
CA TRP A 152 25.02 -14.98 1.74
C TRP A 152 26.06 -14.39 0.78
N GLN A 153 26.93 -15.24 0.25
CA GLN A 153 27.91 -14.81 -0.74
C GLN A 153 27.38 -15.02 -2.16
N ALA A 154 27.61 -14.00 -2.98
CA ALA A 154 27.23 -13.97 -4.40
C ALA A 154 28.18 -14.86 -5.21
N ASN A 155 27.63 -15.74 -6.07
CA ASN A 155 28.44 -16.68 -6.86
C ASN A 155 29.46 -15.93 -7.74
N GLY A 156 30.74 -16.31 -7.66
CA GLY A 156 31.81 -15.69 -8.44
C GLY A 156 32.41 -14.42 -7.83
N TRP A 157 31.92 -13.98 -6.68
CA TRP A 157 32.39 -12.78 -5.98
C TRP A 157 33.03 -13.13 -4.65
N SER A 158 33.98 -12.32 -4.21
CA SER A 158 34.67 -12.47 -2.93
C SER A 158 34.31 -11.33 -1.98
N LEU A 159 34.50 -11.57 -0.69
CA LEU A 159 34.39 -10.55 0.34
C LEU A 159 35.81 -10.04 0.65
N GLY A 160 36.08 -8.77 0.35
CA GLY A 160 37.40 -8.15 0.52
C GLY A 160 37.35 -6.91 1.40
N ARG A 161 38.44 -6.65 2.13
CA ARG A 161 38.65 -5.34 2.78
C ARG A 161 39.07 -4.27 1.77
N ASN A 162 38.47 -3.09 1.85
CA ASN A 162 38.95 -1.91 1.13
C ASN A 162 40.17 -1.27 1.84
N GLU A 163 40.69 -0.16 1.31
CA GLU A 163 41.84 0.56 1.88
C GLU A 163 41.62 1.05 3.33
N SER A 164 40.37 1.28 3.72
CA SER A 164 40.00 1.65 5.09
C SER A 164 39.80 0.44 6.01
N GLY A 165 40.00 -0.77 5.50
CA GLY A 165 39.84 -2.03 6.23
C GLY A 165 38.39 -2.49 6.36
N VAL A 166 37.44 -1.91 5.63
CA VAL A 166 36.01 -2.27 5.71
C VAL A 166 35.69 -3.36 4.70
N TRP A 167 34.97 -4.39 5.12
CA TRP A 167 34.50 -5.48 4.26
C TRP A 167 33.48 -4.99 3.21
N ARG A 168 33.67 -5.42 1.97
CA ARG A 168 32.86 -5.10 0.80
C ARG A 168 32.92 -6.27 -0.19
N LEU A 169 31.90 -6.38 -1.03
CA LEU A 169 31.94 -7.31 -2.15
C LEU A 169 33.00 -6.86 -3.16
N GLY A 170 33.70 -7.82 -3.74
CA GLY A 170 34.77 -7.63 -4.71
C GLY A 170 34.87 -8.79 -5.68
N ILE A 171 35.73 -8.63 -6.68
CA ILE A 171 36.15 -9.78 -7.50
C ILE A 171 37.23 -10.56 -6.77
N PRO A 172 37.32 -11.90 -6.93
CA PRO A 172 38.39 -12.69 -6.35
C PRO A 172 39.78 -12.20 -6.79
N THR A 173 40.64 -11.84 -5.84
CA THR A 173 41.99 -11.29 -6.09
C THR A 173 43.10 -11.97 -5.30
N PRO A 174 43.28 -13.29 -5.41
CA PRO A 174 44.31 -13.99 -4.66
C PRO A 174 45.71 -13.39 -4.94
N GLU A 175 46.47 -13.19 -3.87
CA GLU A 175 47.81 -12.60 -3.84
C GLU A 175 47.91 -11.13 -4.29
N SER A 176 46.77 -10.46 -4.50
CA SER A 176 46.69 -9.11 -5.07
C SER A 176 45.90 -8.15 -4.17
N VAL A 177 45.99 -6.85 -4.45
CA VAL A 177 45.16 -5.87 -3.74
C VAL A 177 43.70 -6.06 -4.13
N ASN A 178 42.83 -6.15 -3.12
CA ASN A 178 41.40 -6.34 -3.29
C ASN A 178 40.78 -5.29 -4.20
N GLN A 179 39.95 -5.74 -5.14
CA GLN A 179 39.20 -4.88 -6.06
C GLN A 179 37.71 -4.94 -5.73
N MET A 180 37.13 -3.79 -5.37
CA MET A 180 35.75 -3.70 -4.92
C MET A 180 34.79 -3.74 -6.11
N ALA A 181 33.66 -4.43 -5.93
CA ALA A 181 32.58 -4.49 -6.89
C ALA A 181 31.81 -3.17 -6.94
N GLN A 182 31.31 -2.82 -8.12
CA GLN A 182 30.21 -1.87 -8.23
C GLN A 182 28.92 -2.58 -7.83
N LEU A 183 28.14 -1.97 -6.93
CA LEU A 183 26.81 -2.46 -6.54
C LEU A 183 25.71 -1.67 -7.25
N SER A 184 24.60 -2.32 -7.58
CA SER A 184 23.36 -1.67 -8.01
C SER A 184 22.49 -1.23 -6.82
N GLY A 185 21.43 -0.47 -7.11
CA GLY A 185 20.39 -0.11 -6.15
C GLY A 185 19.46 -1.29 -5.84
N PHE A 186 18.67 -1.15 -4.77
CA PHE A 186 17.80 -2.23 -4.29
C PHE A 186 16.64 -2.58 -5.23
N ASN A 187 16.25 -1.68 -6.14
CA ASN A 187 15.14 -1.86 -7.09
C ASN A 187 15.37 -2.99 -8.13
N GLU A 188 16.59 -3.53 -8.21
CA GLU A 188 16.94 -4.61 -9.13
C GLU A 188 16.61 -6.00 -8.58
N VAL A 189 16.18 -6.09 -7.31
CA VAL A 189 15.84 -7.36 -6.65
C VAL A 189 14.33 -7.54 -6.58
N GLN A 190 13.85 -8.71 -6.95
CA GLN A 190 12.43 -9.05 -6.96
C GLN A 190 12.17 -10.43 -6.37
N ILE A 191 10.96 -10.64 -5.85
CA ILE A 191 10.43 -11.96 -5.54
C ILE A 191 9.84 -12.53 -6.83
N THR A 192 10.31 -13.71 -7.24
CA THR A 192 10.09 -14.26 -8.59
C THR A 192 9.26 -15.53 -8.60
N GLU A 193 9.36 -16.36 -7.56
CA GLU A 193 8.58 -17.60 -7.42
C GLU A 193 8.30 -17.89 -5.94
N TRP A 194 7.12 -18.42 -5.60
CA TRP A 194 6.84 -18.84 -4.23
C TRP A 194 5.79 -19.94 -4.16
N SER A 195 5.86 -20.78 -3.13
CA SER A 195 4.82 -21.75 -2.80
C SER A 195 4.75 -21.88 -1.29
N PRO A 196 3.57 -21.73 -0.66
CA PRO A 196 3.40 -22.05 0.75
C PRO A 196 3.21 -23.55 1.02
N LEU A 197 2.98 -24.37 -0.01
CA LEU A 197 2.74 -25.80 0.14
C LEU A 197 4.00 -26.64 -0.08
N GLU A 198 3.99 -27.81 0.55
CA GLU A 198 5.03 -28.81 0.41
C GLU A 198 5.20 -29.27 -1.04
N SER A 199 6.46 -29.39 -1.45
CA SER A 199 6.87 -30.06 -2.68
C SER A 199 8.01 -31.03 -2.37
N ALA A 200 8.33 -31.92 -3.33
CA ALA A 200 9.37 -32.93 -3.13
C ALA A 200 10.75 -32.34 -2.78
N SER A 201 11.06 -31.12 -3.23
CA SER A 201 12.28 -30.39 -2.90
C SER A 201 12.11 -29.41 -1.72
N HIS A 202 10.93 -28.80 -1.56
CA HIS A 202 10.64 -27.76 -0.54
C HIS A 202 9.48 -28.19 0.37
N PRO A 203 9.74 -28.98 1.42
CA PRO A 203 8.69 -29.68 2.20
C PRO A 203 7.88 -28.77 3.14
N LYS A 204 8.17 -27.46 3.19
CA LYS A 204 7.44 -26.47 4.01
C LYS A 204 7.11 -25.19 3.23
N GLY A 205 7.24 -25.26 1.91
CA GLY A 205 7.16 -24.10 1.03
C GLY A 205 8.47 -23.31 0.92
N PHE A 206 8.48 -22.34 0.00
CA PHE A 206 9.61 -21.47 -0.29
C PHE A 206 9.18 -20.10 -0.85
N ILE A 207 10.08 -19.12 -0.77
CA ILE A 207 10.04 -17.86 -1.51
C ILE A 207 11.38 -17.70 -2.26
N GLU A 208 11.34 -17.38 -3.54
CA GLU A 208 12.51 -17.14 -4.38
C GLU A 208 12.68 -15.66 -4.69
N ILE A 209 13.89 -15.15 -4.45
CA ILE A 209 14.29 -13.80 -4.86
C ILE A 209 15.33 -13.87 -5.96
N ALA A 210 15.34 -12.89 -6.85
CA ALA A 210 16.29 -12.79 -7.94
C ALA A 210 16.81 -11.36 -8.09
N ASN A 211 18.08 -11.22 -8.48
CA ASN A 211 18.63 -9.97 -8.95
C ASN A 211 18.53 -9.90 -10.48
N GLN A 212 17.62 -9.07 -10.98
CA GLN A 212 17.38 -8.85 -12.41
C GLN A 212 18.35 -7.84 -13.04
N GLY A 213 19.13 -7.14 -12.21
CA GLY A 213 20.07 -6.13 -12.65
C GLY A 213 21.37 -6.69 -13.23
N SER A 214 22.15 -5.80 -13.85
CA SER A 214 23.46 -6.12 -14.42
C SER A 214 24.63 -6.05 -13.42
N PHE A 215 24.37 -5.63 -12.18
CA PHE A 215 25.38 -5.50 -11.12
C PHE A 215 24.92 -6.27 -9.86
N PRO A 216 25.85 -6.72 -9.01
CA PRO A 216 25.49 -7.37 -7.75
C PRO A 216 24.79 -6.39 -6.79
N VAL A 217 23.89 -6.92 -5.96
CA VAL A 217 23.15 -6.14 -4.95
C VAL A 217 23.54 -6.59 -3.55
N GLY A 218 23.74 -5.62 -2.64
CA GLY A 218 23.89 -5.89 -1.21
C GLY A 218 22.53 -6.01 -0.54
N ILE A 219 22.23 -7.16 0.04
CA ILE A 219 20.96 -7.48 0.70
C ILE A 219 21.09 -7.67 2.21
N GLY A 220 22.27 -7.39 2.78
CA GLY A 220 22.49 -7.49 4.23
C GLY A 220 21.54 -6.57 5.01
N LYS A 221 20.99 -7.07 6.12
CA LYS A 221 19.95 -6.44 6.96
C LYS A 221 18.59 -6.24 6.31
N TRP A 222 18.40 -6.64 5.06
CA TRP A 222 17.07 -6.64 4.48
C TRP A 222 16.18 -7.60 5.24
N THR A 223 14.87 -7.38 5.17
CA THR A 223 13.88 -8.20 5.87
C THR A 223 12.87 -8.75 4.87
N LEU A 224 12.53 -10.03 5.03
CA LEU A 224 11.41 -10.67 4.38
C LEU A 224 10.37 -10.95 5.47
N SER A 225 9.23 -10.26 5.43
CA SER A 225 8.25 -10.31 6.53
C SER A 225 6.81 -10.30 6.06
N THR A 226 5.92 -10.90 6.85
CA THR A 226 4.46 -10.80 6.64
C THR A 226 3.93 -9.40 6.98
N GLU A 227 2.96 -8.92 6.22
CA GLU A 227 2.18 -7.71 6.53
C GLU A 227 0.69 -8.05 6.71
N PRO A 228 -0.05 -7.37 7.61
CA PRO A 228 0.42 -6.33 8.54
C PRO A 228 1.30 -6.89 9.68
N ALA A 229 2.11 -6.01 10.29
CA ALA A 229 3.19 -6.37 11.22
C ALA A 229 2.75 -7.20 12.45
N TRP A 230 1.46 -7.25 12.78
CA TRP A 230 0.94 -8.08 13.87
C TRP A 230 0.78 -9.58 13.53
N LEU A 231 0.99 -9.97 12.26
CA LEU A 231 1.16 -11.38 11.82
C LEU A 231 2.63 -11.87 11.96
N ALA A 232 3.52 -11.00 12.47
CA ALA A 232 4.99 -11.04 12.51
C ALA A 232 5.67 -12.41 12.35
N ARG A 233 5.80 -12.87 11.10
CA ARG A 233 6.92 -13.73 10.70
C ARG A 233 7.92 -12.87 9.94
N SER A 234 9.19 -12.92 10.31
CA SER A 234 10.24 -12.17 9.61
C SER A 234 11.56 -12.94 9.59
N LEU A 235 12.25 -12.84 8.47
CA LEU A 235 13.64 -13.24 8.27
C LEU A 235 14.45 -11.98 8.00
N THR A 236 15.55 -11.80 8.71
CA THR A 236 16.53 -10.74 8.44
C THR A 236 17.78 -11.34 7.84
N PHE A 237 18.19 -10.89 6.66
CA PHE A 237 19.44 -11.37 6.05
C PHE A 237 20.64 -10.85 6.85
N PRO A 238 21.66 -11.68 7.12
CA PRO A 238 22.83 -11.24 7.87
C PRO A 238 23.60 -10.14 7.15
N ASP A 239 24.38 -9.37 7.91
CA ASP A 239 25.35 -8.43 7.36
C ASP A 239 26.24 -9.12 6.31
N LEU A 240 26.65 -8.34 5.30
CA LEU A 240 27.51 -8.82 4.21
C LEU A 240 26.88 -9.96 3.39
N SER A 241 25.55 -9.91 3.21
CA SER A 241 24.82 -10.76 2.25
C SER A 241 24.68 -10.05 0.90
N PHE A 242 24.83 -10.80 -0.20
CA PHE A 242 24.84 -10.28 -1.57
C PHE A 242 24.16 -11.24 -2.57
N LEU A 243 23.65 -10.68 -3.66
CA LEU A 243 23.16 -11.40 -4.85
C LEU A 243 23.95 -10.98 -6.08
N ALA A 244 24.49 -11.93 -6.84
CA ALA A 244 25.13 -11.69 -8.14
C ALA A 244 24.09 -11.29 -9.21
N PRO A 245 24.50 -10.65 -10.32
CA PRO A 245 23.63 -10.41 -11.47
C PRO A 245 23.01 -11.72 -11.98
N GLY A 246 21.69 -11.74 -12.20
CA GLY A 246 20.96 -12.92 -12.68
C GLY A 246 20.93 -14.09 -11.69
N GLU A 247 21.33 -13.87 -10.44
CA GLU A 247 21.33 -14.90 -9.41
C GLU A 247 19.95 -15.04 -8.77
N PHE A 248 19.47 -16.27 -8.70
CA PHE A 248 18.27 -16.68 -7.99
C PHE A 248 18.64 -17.27 -6.63
N ARG A 249 17.78 -17.02 -5.64
CA ARG A 249 17.90 -17.58 -4.30
C ARG A 249 16.55 -17.98 -3.75
N THR A 250 16.42 -19.27 -3.54
CA THR A 250 15.28 -19.89 -2.88
C THR A 250 15.49 -19.85 -1.35
N ILE A 251 14.48 -19.36 -0.64
CA ILE A 251 14.40 -19.25 0.81
C ILE A 251 13.35 -20.25 1.25
N ASP A 252 13.82 -21.38 1.77
CA ASP A 252 12.94 -22.42 2.31
C ASP A 252 12.25 -21.96 3.60
N SER A 253 11.18 -22.64 3.97
CA SER A 253 10.65 -22.57 5.33
C SER A 253 11.20 -23.72 6.19
N GLY A 254 11.60 -23.43 7.43
CA GLY A 254 11.91 -24.40 8.48
C GLY A 254 12.93 -25.50 8.12
N LYS A 255 13.98 -25.14 7.36
CA LYS A 255 15.00 -26.04 6.78
C LYS A 255 16.45 -25.47 6.78
N GLY A 256 16.96 -24.92 7.88
CA GLY A 256 18.32 -24.36 7.89
C GLY A 256 18.56 -23.22 8.89
N THR A 257 19.68 -22.51 8.72
CA THR A 257 20.15 -21.43 9.60
C THR A 257 19.57 -20.06 9.22
N TYR A 258 18.94 -19.93 8.04
CA TYR A 258 18.48 -18.67 7.45
C TYR A 258 17.15 -18.84 6.71
N ASP A 259 16.19 -19.50 7.36
CA ASP A 259 14.87 -19.72 6.76
C ASP A 259 13.77 -19.04 7.55
N ILE A 260 12.60 -19.00 6.91
CA ILE A 260 11.39 -18.50 7.55
C ILE A 260 11.12 -19.41 8.77
N PRO A 261 11.02 -18.85 9.99
CA PRO A 261 11.02 -19.62 11.24
C PRO A 261 9.90 -20.69 11.35
N ASP A 262 8.83 -20.55 10.57
CA ASP A 262 7.65 -21.42 10.55
C ASP A 262 7.23 -21.74 9.11
N GLU A 263 6.36 -22.75 8.95
CA GLU A 263 5.69 -23.07 7.69
C GLU A 263 5.04 -21.82 7.09
N LEU A 264 5.25 -21.60 5.78
CA LEU A 264 4.50 -20.60 5.04
C LEU A 264 3.02 -20.96 5.15
N HIS A 265 2.25 -20.15 5.87
CA HIS A 265 0.85 -20.49 6.14
C HIS A 265 0.07 -20.53 4.81
N PRO A 266 -0.71 -21.59 4.53
CA PRO A 266 -1.43 -21.74 3.26
C PRO A 266 -2.64 -20.81 3.16
N GLU A 267 -3.13 -20.31 4.29
CA GLU A 267 -4.26 -19.38 4.37
C GLU A 267 -3.68 -17.96 4.41
N HIS A 268 -3.74 -17.30 3.24
CA HIS A 268 -3.54 -15.87 2.94
C HIS A 268 -2.37 -15.17 3.66
N ALA A 269 -1.32 -14.80 2.90
CA ALA A 269 -0.26 -13.94 3.44
C ALA A 269 0.25 -12.94 2.41
N LEU A 270 0.33 -11.67 2.82
CA LEU A 270 1.12 -10.63 2.16
C LEU A 270 2.55 -10.72 2.71
N TRP A 271 3.53 -10.91 1.85
CA TRP A 271 4.95 -10.87 2.17
C TRP A 271 5.60 -9.66 1.53
N ALA A 272 6.38 -8.93 2.32
CA ALA A 272 7.16 -7.79 1.89
C ALA A 272 8.66 -8.08 2.04
N LEU A 273 9.42 -7.86 0.96
CA LEU A 273 10.86 -7.72 0.99
C LEU A 273 11.18 -6.24 1.20
N LYS A 274 11.90 -5.92 2.28
CA LYS A 274 12.26 -4.54 2.64
C LYS A 274 13.77 -4.43 2.77
N ASN A 275 14.31 -3.28 2.37
CA ASN A 275 15.73 -3.00 2.51
C ASN A 275 16.12 -2.72 3.98
N ASP A 276 17.39 -2.43 4.22
CA ASP A 276 17.95 -2.15 5.56
C ASP A 276 17.44 -0.84 6.20
N GLN A 277 16.72 -0.02 5.43
CA GLN A 277 16.03 1.19 5.89
C GLN A 277 14.53 0.97 6.11
N GLY A 278 14.03 -0.25 5.88
CA GLY A 278 12.60 -0.59 6.00
C GLY A 278 11.75 -0.18 4.79
N LYS A 279 12.35 0.32 3.70
CA LYS A 279 11.63 0.63 2.45
C LYS A 279 11.32 -0.66 1.70
N ASN A 280 10.10 -0.76 1.17
CA ASN A 280 9.71 -1.89 0.33
C ASN A 280 10.59 -1.95 -0.92
N VAL A 281 11.15 -3.14 -1.14
CA VAL A 281 11.85 -3.54 -2.35
C VAL A 281 10.88 -4.26 -3.28
N ASP A 282 10.13 -5.22 -2.73
CA ASP A 282 9.07 -5.94 -3.46
C ASP A 282 8.02 -6.49 -2.47
N ARG A 283 6.81 -6.79 -2.97
CA ARG A 283 5.70 -7.39 -2.22
C ARG A 283 4.99 -8.45 -3.05
N ILE A 284 4.68 -9.57 -2.41
CA ILE A 284 3.85 -10.63 -3.00
C ILE A 284 2.69 -10.96 -2.08
N TRP A 285 1.57 -11.32 -2.68
CA TRP A 285 0.44 -11.88 -1.96
C TRP A 285 0.10 -13.25 -2.55
N TYR A 286 -0.36 -14.17 -1.69
CA TYR A 286 -0.86 -15.45 -2.15
C TYR A 286 -2.06 -15.92 -1.35
N ALA A 287 -2.97 -16.58 -2.05
CA ALA A 287 -4.12 -17.29 -1.50
C ALA A 287 -4.27 -18.64 -2.21
N ASN A 288 -4.93 -19.59 -1.54
CA ASN A 288 -5.34 -20.89 -2.10
C ASN A 288 -4.24 -21.63 -2.87
N PRO A 289 -3.15 -22.01 -2.21
CA PRO A 289 -2.08 -22.72 -2.89
C PRO A 289 -2.53 -24.10 -3.37
N ILE A 290 -2.07 -24.52 -4.56
CA ILE A 290 -2.35 -25.83 -5.14
C ILE A 290 -1.15 -26.75 -4.90
N ALA A 291 -1.41 -27.94 -4.35
CA ALA A 291 -0.36 -28.92 -4.09
C ALA A 291 0.39 -29.27 -5.38
N GLY A 292 1.71 -29.11 -5.37
CA GLY A 292 2.57 -29.39 -6.52
C GLY A 292 2.72 -28.24 -7.53
N LEU A 293 2.16 -27.05 -7.26
CA LEU A 293 2.38 -25.83 -8.04
C LEU A 293 3.02 -24.74 -7.17
N SER A 294 3.66 -23.78 -7.83
CA SER A 294 4.17 -22.52 -7.29
C SER A 294 3.62 -21.36 -8.10
N TRP A 295 3.54 -20.21 -7.45
CA TRP A 295 3.25 -18.92 -8.06
C TRP A 295 4.53 -18.30 -8.62
N ARG A 296 4.44 -17.62 -9.76
CA ARG A 296 5.54 -16.93 -10.44
C ARG A 296 5.09 -15.59 -10.97
N ARG A 297 6.00 -14.62 -11.05
CA ARG A 297 5.75 -13.40 -11.84
C ARG A 297 5.96 -13.68 -13.32
N ASP A 298 5.08 -13.15 -14.18
CA ASP A 298 5.27 -13.16 -15.62
C ASP A 298 6.40 -12.18 -16.01
N PRO A 299 7.45 -12.62 -16.72
CA PRO A 299 8.57 -11.77 -17.11
C PRO A 299 8.19 -10.68 -18.13
N ASN A 300 7.02 -10.77 -18.77
CA ASN A 300 6.54 -9.79 -19.75
C ASN A 300 5.46 -8.85 -19.18
N GLN A 301 4.86 -9.17 -18.03
CA GLN A 301 3.79 -8.40 -17.38
C GLN A 301 3.92 -8.50 -15.85
N PHE A 302 4.56 -7.51 -15.21
CA PHE A 302 4.96 -7.56 -13.79
C PHE A 302 3.82 -7.76 -12.78
N ASP A 303 2.57 -7.48 -13.17
CA ASP A 303 1.36 -7.64 -12.34
C ASP A 303 0.66 -9.00 -12.55
N HIS A 304 1.19 -9.87 -13.40
CA HIS A 304 0.58 -11.14 -13.76
C HIS A 304 1.25 -12.30 -13.01
N LEU A 305 0.44 -13.12 -12.34
CA LEU A 305 0.91 -14.27 -11.57
C LEU A 305 0.60 -15.59 -12.28
N LEU A 306 1.63 -16.35 -12.62
CA LEU A 306 1.53 -17.65 -13.26
C LEU A 306 1.61 -18.77 -12.21
N MET A 307 0.77 -19.79 -12.33
CA MET A 307 0.90 -21.02 -11.55
C MET A 307 1.52 -22.14 -12.40
N SER A 308 2.61 -22.74 -11.93
CA SER A 308 3.30 -23.81 -12.65
C SER A 308 4.00 -24.78 -11.68
N PRO A 309 4.41 -25.99 -12.11
CA PRO A 309 5.18 -26.88 -11.25
C PRO A 309 6.48 -26.22 -10.77
N PRO A 310 6.87 -26.32 -9.48
CA PRO A 310 8.04 -25.61 -8.95
C PRO A 310 9.31 -25.82 -9.78
N THR A 311 9.95 -24.72 -10.21
CA THR A 311 11.26 -24.72 -10.86
C THR A 311 12.23 -23.72 -10.23
N PRO A 312 12.34 -23.70 -8.88
CA PRO A 312 13.26 -22.78 -8.21
C PRO A 312 14.68 -22.96 -8.75
N GLY A 313 15.35 -21.85 -9.05
CA GLY A 313 16.69 -21.79 -9.61
C GLY A 313 16.80 -22.09 -11.12
N VAL A 314 15.69 -22.24 -11.84
CA VAL A 314 15.68 -22.32 -13.32
C VAL A 314 15.05 -21.03 -13.86
N GLY A 315 15.86 -20.16 -14.46
CA GLY A 315 15.37 -18.95 -15.12
C GLY A 315 14.32 -19.26 -16.19
N ASP A 316 13.30 -18.41 -16.26
CA ASP A 316 12.19 -18.30 -17.20
C ASP A 316 11.93 -19.52 -18.10
N VAL A 317 11.06 -20.42 -17.64
CA VAL A 317 10.28 -21.25 -18.56
C VAL A 317 9.05 -20.43 -18.93
N VAL A 318 9.07 -19.84 -20.13
CA VAL A 318 7.91 -19.20 -20.75
C VAL A 318 6.74 -20.18 -20.75
N ALA A 319 5.72 -19.90 -19.93
CA ALA A 319 4.39 -20.50 -20.07
C ALA A 319 3.60 -19.69 -21.13
N PRO A 320 2.64 -20.31 -21.83
CA PRO A 320 2.17 -19.85 -23.13
C PRO A 320 1.36 -18.54 -23.07
N ASP A 321 1.51 -17.75 -24.15
CA ASP A 321 0.89 -16.46 -24.46
C ASP A 321 -0.66 -16.44 -24.43
N ASP A 322 -1.31 -16.48 -23.28
CA ASP A 322 -2.72 -16.08 -23.14
C ASP A 322 -2.83 -15.00 -22.05
N ALA A 323 -3.14 -13.74 -22.42
CA ALA A 323 -3.46 -12.73 -21.42
C ALA A 323 -4.79 -13.12 -20.74
N LEU A 324 -4.91 -12.94 -19.42
CA LEU A 324 -6.13 -13.29 -18.69
C LEU A 324 -7.21 -12.20 -18.85
N ILE A 325 -8.45 -12.53 -18.50
CA ILE A 325 -9.53 -11.53 -18.35
C ILE A 325 -9.22 -10.62 -17.16
N VAL A 326 -9.42 -9.32 -17.33
CA VAL A 326 -9.09 -8.29 -16.34
C VAL A 326 -10.31 -7.49 -15.92
N ILE A 327 -10.26 -6.92 -14.72
CA ILE A 327 -11.10 -5.81 -14.29
C ILE A 327 -10.51 -4.54 -14.92
N ASN A 328 -11.30 -3.82 -15.70
CA ASN A 328 -10.88 -2.65 -16.48
C ASN A 328 -11.28 -1.32 -15.84
N GLU A 329 -12.46 -1.27 -15.23
CA GLU A 329 -13.05 -0.05 -14.68
C GLU A 329 -13.94 -0.38 -13.47
N VAL A 330 -13.98 0.51 -12.47
CA VAL A 330 -14.78 0.39 -11.25
C VAL A 330 -15.45 1.73 -10.94
N ALA A 331 -16.77 1.72 -10.81
CA ALA A 331 -17.58 2.86 -10.38
C ALA A 331 -18.23 2.55 -9.02
N ALA A 332 -17.59 2.97 -7.92
CA ALA A 332 -18.05 2.70 -6.55
C ALA A 332 -18.82 3.88 -5.91
N ASP A 333 -18.91 5.03 -6.58
CA ASP A 333 -19.81 6.15 -6.23
C ASP A 333 -20.55 6.60 -7.49
N ASN A 334 -21.27 5.67 -8.12
CA ASN A 334 -21.98 5.97 -9.36
C ASN A 334 -23.15 6.92 -9.08
N ARG A 335 -23.13 8.10 -9.70
CA ARG A 335 -24.26 9.06 -9.73
C ARG A 335 -24.50 9.61 -11.14
N GLU A 336 -23.92 8.96 -12.13
CA GLU A 336 -23.94 9.41 -13.53
C GLU A 336 -24.82 8.51 -14.38
N GLN A 337 -24.72 7.20 -14.22
CA GLN A 337 -25.41 6.21 -15.05
C GLN A 337 -26.50 5.47 -14.24
N LEU A 338 -27.71 5.41 -14.77
CA LEU A 338 -28.75 4.53 -14.24
C LEU A 338 -28.56 3.10 -14.73
N SER A 339 -28.76 2.14 -13.83
CA SER A 339 -28.89 0.72 -14.14
C SER A 339 -30.19 0.46 -14.92
N PRO A 340 -30.35 -0.75 -15.52
CA PRO A 340 -31.62 -1.19 -16.11
C PRO A 340 -32.82 -1.20 -15.14
N TRP A 341 -32.59 -1.01 -13.84
CA TRP A 341 -33.62 -0.95 -12.80
C TRP A 341 -33.81 0.46 -12.23
N SER A 342 -33.32 1.48 -12.94
CA SER A 342 -33.35 2.89 -12.54
C SER A 342 -32.68 3.16 -11.19
N THR A 343 -31.67 2.37 -10.81
CA THR A 343 -30.81 2.63 -9.64
C THR A 343 -29.47 3.19 -10.10
N PHE A 344 -28.88 4.09 -9.33
CA PHE A 344 -27.49 4.47 -9.50
C PHE A 344 -26.58 3.43 -8.84
N ALA A 345 -26.68 2.18 -9.28
CA ALA A 345 -25.92 1.08 -8.72
C ALA A 345 -24.44 1.21 -9.10
N ASP A 346 -23.57 0.79 -8.20
CA ASP A 346 -22.15 0.60 -8.51
C ASP A 346 -22.00 -0.40 -9.66
N TRP A 347 -20.87 -0.35 -10.34
CA TRP A 347 -20.55 -1.33 -11.37
C TRP A 347 -19.06 -1.52 -11.51
N ILE A 348 -18.71 -2.65 -12.10
CA ILE A 348 -17.37 -2.94 -12.59
C ILE A 348 -17.45 -3.29 -14.07
N GLU A 349 -16.34 -3.17 -14.76
CA GLU A 349 -16.21 -3.62 -16.14
C GLU A 349 -15.09 -4.64 -16.24
N LEU A 350 -15.36 -5.74 -16.94
CA LEU A 350 -14.34 -6.67 -17.38
C LEU A 350 -13.93 -6.36 -18.81
N TRP A 351 -12.66 -6.55 -19.12
CA TRP A 351 -12.14 -6.46 -20.48
C TRP A 351 -11.43 -7.75 -20.88
N ASN A 352 -11.67 -8.18 -22.11
CA ASN A 352 -10.92 -9.25 -22.74
C ASN A 352 -9.82 -8.67 -23.64
N PRO A 353 -8.55 -8.59 -23.20
CA PRO A 353 -7.46 -8.06 -24.02
C PRO A 353 -7.07 -8.98 -25.19
N ASN A 354 -7.65 -10.18 -25.28
CA ASN A 354 -7.18 -11.22 -26.19
C ASN A 354 -7.81 -11.15 -27.57
N PRO A 355 -7.12 -11.68 -28.60
CA PRO A 355 -7.69 -11.89 -29.93
C PRO A 355 -8.68 -13.07 -30.02
N THR A 356 -8.96 -13.73 -28.89
CA THR A 356 -9.88 -14.89 -28.79
C THR A 356 -10.97 -14.65 -27.76
N SER A 357 -12.15 -15.20 -27.99
CA SER A 357 -13.26 -15.16 -27.04
C SER A 357 -12.92 -15.92 -25.77
N PHE A 358 -13.40 -15.46 -24.62
CA PHE A 358 -13.18 -16.09 -23.32
C PHE A 358 -14.51 -16.50 -22.66
N ASP A 359 -14.57 -17.73 -22.14
CA ASP A 359 -15.74 -18.22 -21.41
C ASP A 359 -15.64 -17.81 -19.93
N LEU A 360 -16.52 -16.88 -19.53
CA LEU A 360 -16.63 -16.38 -18.16
C LEU A 360 -17.37 -17.36 -17.25
N GLY A 361 -18.01 -18.41 -17.78
CA GLY A 361 -18.74 -19.39 -16.98
C GLY A 361 -17.91 -19.92 -15.80
N GLY A 362 -18.48 -19.80 -14.59
CA GLY A 362 -17.85 -20.27 -13.36
C GLY A 362 -16.82 -19.31 -12.72
N LEU A 363 -16.39 -18.23 -13.38
CA LEU A 363 -15.59 -17.17 -12.72
C LEU A 363 -16.36 -16.61 -11.52
N SER A 364 -15.65 -16.10 -10.52
CA SER A 364 -16.27 -15.46 -9.38
C SER A 364 -15.73 -14.06 -9.09
N ILE A 365 -16.60 -13.21 -8.54
CA ILE A 365 -16.26 -11.87 -8.09
C ILE A 365 -16.65 -11.71 -6.62
N THR A 366 -15.76 -11.07 -5.86
CA THR A 366 -16.02 -10.75 -4.46
C THR A 366 -15.37 -9.43 -4.05
N ASP A 367 -15.98 -8.76 -3.07
CA ASP A 367 -15.43 -7.67 -2.25
C ASP A 367 -14.90 -8.15 -0.89
N ASN A 368 -15.01 -9.47 -0.64
CA ASN A 368 -14.65 -10.09 0.62
C ASN A 368 -13.95 -11.41 0.36
N LEU A 369 -12.65 -11.45 0.64
CA LEU A 369 -11.81 -12.65 0.49
C LEU A 369 -12.23 -13.82 1.38
N ASP A 370 -12.99 -13.59 2.45
CA ASP A 370 -13.60 -14.68 3.24
C ASP A 370 -14.74 -15.38 2.48
N MET A 371 -15.20 -14.79 1.38
CA MET A 371 -16.25 -15.31 0.49
C MET A 371 -15.79 -15.24 -0.97
N PRO A 372 -14.78 -16.04 -1.40
CA PRO A 372 -14.20 -15.95 -2.75
C PRO A 372 -15.20 -16.28 -3.88
N LEU A 373 -16.29 -17.00 -3.56
CA LEU A 373 -17.36 -17.36 -4.48
C LEU A 373 -18.64 -16.54 -4.24
N LYS A 374 -18.52 -15.27 -3.79
CA LYS A 374 -19.67 -14.42 -3.42
C LYS A 374 -20.68 -14.27 -4.57
N TRP A 375 -20.20 -13.97 -5.77
CA TRP A 375 -20.97 -14.07 -7.01
C TRP A 375 -20.20 -14.90 -8.02
N VAL A 376 -20.91 -15.79 -8.73
CA VAL A 376 -20.34 -16.69 -9.74
C VAL A 376 -21.07 -16.47 -11.05
N PHE A 377 -20.31 -16.28 -12.13
CA PHE A 377 -20.86 -16.15 -13.48
C PHE A 377 -21.65 -17.40 -13.88
N PRO A 378 -22.89 -17.24 -14.40
CA PRO A 378 -23.63 -18.35 -14.97
C PRO A 378 -22.90 -18.98 -16.16
N ASP A 379 -23.15 -20.27 -16.40
CA ASP A 379 -22.61 -20.98 -17.57
C ASP A 379 -23.01 -20.32 -18.89
N GLY A 380 -22.10 -20.34 -19.87
CA GLY A 380 -22.36 -19.88 -21.24
C GLY A 380 -22.30 -18.37 -21.45
N VAL A 381 -21.78 -17.61 -20.47
CA VAL A 381 -21.42 -16.21 -20.65
C VAL A 381 -20.04 -16.14 -21.31
N VAL A 382 -19.98 -15.56 -22.50
CA VAL A 382 -18.74 -15.43 -23.29
C VAL A 382 -18.45 -13.96 -23.53
N LEU A 383 -17.19 -13.56 -23.31
CA LEU A 383 -16.69 -12.24 -23.65
C LEU A 383 -15.88 -12.32 -24.95
N GLU A 384 -16.29 -11.56 -25.97
CA GLU A 384 -15.68 -11.60 -27.29
C GLU A 384 -14.27 -10.96 -27.29
N PRO A 385 -13.44 -11.21 -28.33
CA PRO A 385 -12.11 -10.60 -28.44
C PRO A 385 -12.15 -9.07 -28.33
N PHE A 386 -11.27 -8.49 -27.51
CA PHE A 386 -11.14 -7.04 -27.31
C PHE A 386 -12.40 -6.34 -26.77
N ASP A 387 -13.39 -7.11 -26.31
CA ASP A 387 -14.69 -6.59 -25.89
C ASP A 387 -14.74 -6.34 -24.38
N TYR A 388 -15.72 -5.54 -23.97
CA TYR A 388 -15.95 -5.11 -22.59
C TYR A 388 -17.29 -5.65 -22.08
N MET A 389 -17.35 -5.98 -20.79
CA MET A 389 -18.60 -6.38 -20.14
C MET A 389 -18.77 -5.65 -18.82
N GLN A 390 -19.75 -4.74 -18.79
CA GLN A 390 -20.20 -4.10 -17.55
C GLN A 390 -21.04 -5.08 -16.71
N ILE A 391 -20.73 -5.12 -15.42
CA ILE A 391 -21.46 -5.88 -14.40
C ILE A 391 -21.92 -4.90 -13.31
N TRP A 392 -23.23 -4.86 -13.09
CA TRP A 392 -23.82 -4.10 -12.01
C TRP A 392 -23.51 -4.74 -10.66
N MET A 393 -23.31 -3.91 -9.66
CA MET A 393 -23.04 -4.27 -8.28
C MET A 393 -24.21 -3.76 -7.43
N ASP A 394 -25.43 -4.23 -7.72
CA ASP A 394 -26.65 -3.82 -7.02
C ASP A 394 -27.07 -4.86 -5.98
N GLY A 395 -26.74 -4.56 -4.71
CA GLY A 395 -27.12 -5.38 -3.56
C GLY A 395 -28.61 -5.41 -3.22
N SER A 396 -29.42 -4.54 -3.84
CA SER A 396 -30.88 -4.55 -3.66
C SER A 396 -31.59 -5.51 -4.63
N ARG A 397 -30.86 -6.09 -5.57
CA ARG A 397 -31.36 -6.99 -6.61
C ARG A 397 -30.76 -8.37 -6.46
N LEU A 398 -31.50 -9.37 -6.97
CA LEU A 398 -30.96 -10.73 -7.02
C LEU A 398 -29.81 -10.81 -8.03
N PRO A 399 -28.79 -11.64 -7.78
CA PRO A 399 -27.72 -11.87 -8.74
C PRO A 399 -28.26 -12.52 -10.02
N ASP A 400 -27.71 -12.10 -11.16
CA ASP A 400 -27.94 -12.72 -12.47
C ASP A 400 -26.66 -12.66 -13.33
N LYS A 401 -26.76 -12.72 -14.67
CA LYS A 401 -25.60 -12.68 -15.57
C LYS A 401 -24.94 -11.31 -15.74
N VAL A 402 -25.59 -10.23 -15.32
CA VAL A 402 -25.11 -8.83 -15.43
C VAL A 402 -25.21 -8.06 -14.11
N ASN A 403 -25.63 -8.72 -13.02
CA ASN A 403 -25.63 -8.15 -11.68
C ASN A 403 -25.10 -9.13 -10.64
N SER A 404 -24.18 -8.65 -9.81
CA SER A 404 -23.53 -9.45 -8.77
C SER A 404 -24.40 -9.70 -7.55
N GLY A 405 -25.43 -8.88 -7.33
CA GLY A 405 -26.29 -8.96 -6.15
C GLY A 405 -25.64 -8.44 -4.86
N PHE A 406 -24.54 -7.68 -4.95
CA PHE A 406 -23.93 -6.94 -3.84
C PHE A 406 -23.32 -5.61 -4.35
N GLY A 407 -23.21 -4.60 -3.48
CA GLY A 407 -22.62 -3.29 -3.82
C GLY A 407 -21.23 -3.08 -3.25
N LEU A 408 -20.58 -2.01 -3.69
CA LEU A 408 -19.25 -1.57 -3.24
C LEU A 408 -19.39 -0.40 -2.26
N LYS A 409 -18.28 -0.05 -1.60
CA LYS A 409 -18.22 1.13 -0.72
C LYS A 409 -17.38 2.23 -1.36
N ALA A 410 -18.03 3.35 -1.70
CA ALA A 410 -17.36 4.59 -2.10
C ALA A 410 -16.30 5.08 -1.08
N GLY A 411 -16.47 4.73 0.20
CA GLY A 411 -15.52 5.06 1.27
C GLY A 411 -14.30 4.13 1.34
N GLY A 412 -14.03 3.33 0.31
CA GLY A 412 -12.94 2.36 0.23
C GLY A 412 -13.44 0.92 0.28
N ASP A 413 -13.02 0.13 -0.69
CA ASP A 413 -13.40 -1.27 -0.86
C ASP A 413 -12.38 -2.02 -1.73
N GLN A 414 -12.71 -3.26 -2.07
CA GLN A 414 -11.89 -4.12 -2.92
C GLN A 414 -12.77 -4.91 -3.89
N VAL A 415 -12.18 -5.33 -5.01
CA VAL A 415 -12.79 -6.24 -5.98
C VAL A 415 -11.75 -7.28 -6.38
N TRP A 416 -12.14 -8.54 -6.30
CA TRP A 416 -11.30 -9.69 -6.64
C TRP A 416 -12.03 -10.54 -7.67
N LEU A 417 -11.35 -10.88 -8.76
CA LEU A 417 -11.83 -11.75 -9.83
C LEU A 417 -11.07 -13.07 -9.79
N PHE A 418 -11.77 -14.18 -9.58
CA PHE A 418 -11.19 -15.53 -9.59
C PHE A 418 -11.67 -16.32 -10.81
N ASP A 419 -10.81 -17.20 -11.32
CA ASP A 419 -11.17 -18.17 -12.34
C ASP A 419 -12.17 -19.19 -11.79
N ALA A 420 -12.78 -19.96 -12.69
CA ALA A 420 -13.68 -21.02 -12.34
C ALA A 420 -12.98 -22.06 -11.45
N ALA A 421 -13.69 -22.51 -10.40
CA ALA A 421 -13.17 -23.56 -9.52
C ALA A 421 -12.79 -24.84 -10.29
N GLU A 422 -13.51 -25.15 -11.37
CA GLU A 422 -13.21 -26.28 -12.26
C GLU A 422 -11.93 -26.09 -13.09
N ARG A 423 -11.51 -24.84 -13.31
CA ARG A 423 -10.24 -24.45 -13.97
C ARG A 423 -9.12 -24.18 -12.96
N GLY A 424 -9.37 -24.34 -11.67
CA GLY A 424 -8.38 -24.22 -10.60
C GLY A 424 -8.62 -23.07 -9.62
N GLY A 425 -9.55 -22.14 -9.92
CA GLY A 425 -9.96 -21.10 -8.99
C GLY A 425 -8.87 -20.05 -8.67
N SER A 426 -7.90 -19.85 -9.57
CA SER A 426 -6.83 -18.87 -9.39
C SER A 426 -7.35 -17.44 -9.37
N LEU A 427 -6.71 -16.54 -8.63
CA LEU A 427 -6.97 -15.11 -8.79
C LEU A 427 -6.55 -14.70 -10.21
N LEU A 428 -7.45 -14.05 -10.94
CA LEU A 428 -7.21 -13.50 -12.28
C LEU A 428 -6.80 -12.03 -12.19
N ASP A 429 -7.52 -11.24 -11.40
CA ASP A 429 -7.26 -9.81 -11.24
C ASP A 429 -7.85 -9.27 -9.94
N ALA A 430 -7.35 -8.12 -9.47
CA ALA A 430 -7.85 -7.46 -8.28
C ALA A 430 -7.56 -5.96 -8.27
N VAL A 431 -8.38 -5.25 -7.49
CA VAL A 431 -8.13 -3.85 -7.12
C VAL A 431 -8.62 -3.60 -5.70
N GLU A 432 -7.80 -2.95 -4.89
CA GLU A 432 -8.17 -2.40 -3.58
C GLU A 432 -8.03 -0.89 -3.68
N PHE A 433 -9.03 -0.15 -3.21
CA PHE A 433 -9.10 1.28 -3.39
C PHE A 433 -9.64 2.01 -2.16
N GLY A 434 -9.24 3.27 -2.02
CA GLY A 434 -9.70 4.16 -0.98
C GLY A 434 -10.92 4.99 -1.37
N VAL A 435 -10.97 6.24 -0.92
CA VAL A 435 -12.13 7.12 -1.13
C VAL A 435 -12.36 7.39 -2.61
N GLN A 436 -13.53 7.00 -3.12
CA GLN A 436 -14.00 7.30 -4.48
C GLN A 436 -14.97 8.48 -4.49
N ILE A 437 -15.11 9.08 -5.67
CA ILE A 437 -15.86 10.32 -5.88
C ILE A 437 -16.88 10.18 -7.00
N PRO A 438 -18.04 10.86 -6.89
CA PRO A 438 -19.03 10.83 -7.96
C PRO A 438 -18.52 11.54 -9.21
N GLY A 439 -19.05 11.14 -10.37
CA GLY A 439 -18.67 11.74 -11.66
C GLY A 439 -17.39 11.16 -12.29
N HIS A 440 -16.69 10.26 -11.60
CA HIS A 440 -15.49 9.57 -12.07
C HIS A 440 -15.53 8.08 -11.74
N THR A 441 -14.60 7.33 -12.34
CA THR A 441 -14.37 5.91 -12.11
C THR A 441 -12.90 5.67 -11.80
N LEU A 442 -12.57 4.50 -11.25
CA LEU A 442 -11.20 3.98 -11.33
C LEU A 442 -11.09 3.18 -12.61
N GLY A 443 -10.07 3.45 -13.41
CA GLY A 443 -9.83 2.73 -14.65
C GLY A 443 -8.35 2.49 -14.87
N ARG A 444 -8.03 1.47 -15.68
CA ARG A 444 -6.66 1.23 -16.14
C ARG A 444 -6.22 2.29 -17.14
N HIS A 445 -5.05 2.87 -16.93
CA HIS A 445 -4.44 3.81 -17.87
C HIS A 445 -4.16 3.10 -19.21
N PRO A 446 -4.56 3.64 -20.37
CA PRO A 446 -4.42 2.94 -21.66
C PRO A 446 -2.99 2.55 -22.03
N ASP A 447 -2.01 3.37 -21.65
CA ASP A 447 -0.59 3.14 -21.97
C ASP A 447 0.18 2.33 -20.91
N THR A 448 -0.07 2.56 -19.62
CA THR A 448 0.73 1.96 -18.53
C THR A 448 0.02 0.83 -17.80
N PHE A 449 -1.30 0.72 -17.97
CA PHE A 449 -2.17 -0.26 -17.33
C PHE A 449 -2.35 -0.11 -15.81
N ASP A 450 -1.71 0.91 -15.22
CA ASP A 450 -1.88 1.29 -13.82
C ASP A 450 -3.31 1.75 -13.54
N TRP A 451 -3.80 1.50 -12.32
CA TRP A 451 -5.06 2.07 -11.85
C TRP A 451 -4.93 3.57 -11.63
N VAL A 452 -5.82 4.35 -12.25
CA VAL A 452 -5.90 5.80 -12.13
C VAL A 452 -7.36 6.24 -12.03
N LEU A 453 -7.59 7.48 -11.58
CA LEU A 453 -8.90 8.10 -11.73
C LEU A 453 -9.17 8.41 -13.20
N THR A 454 -10.34 8.04 -13.71
CA THR A 454 -10.77 8.24 -15.10
C THR A 454 -12.12 8.94 -15.18
N ASP A 455 -12.39 9.57 -16.32
CA ASP A 455 -13.74 9.94 -16.70
C ASP A 455 -14.59 8.66 -16.89
N PHE A 456 -15.92 8.77 -16.72
CA PHE A 456 -16.84 7.66 -16.98
C PHE A 456 -16.71 7.15 -18.43
N SER A 457 -16.25 5.92 -18.62
CA SER A 457 -16.01 5.32 -19.93
C SER A 457 -16.59 3.92 -20.13
N PRO A 458 -17.83 3.61 -19.67
CA PRO A 458 -18.37 2.27 -19.78
C PRO A 458 -18.40 1.80 -21.24
N THR A 459 -17.87 0.61 -21.48
CA THR A 459 -17.71 -0.09 -22.76
C THR A 459 -16.79 0.63 -23.75
N GLN A 460 -15.90 1.49 -23.25
CA GLN A 460 -14.99 2.32 -24.05
C GLN A 460 -13.58 2.27 -23.46
N VAL A 461 -12.63 2.81 -24.22
CA VAL A 461 -11.26 2.98 -23.72
C VAL A 461 -11.26 4.04 -22.61
N ASN A 462 -10.65 3.70 -21.48
CA ASN A 462 -10.52 4.59 -20.34
C ASN A 462 -9.82 5.90 -20.69
N VAL A 463 -10.29 7.00 -20.10
CA VAL A 463 -9.69 8.33 -20.27
C VAL A 463 -9.22 8.83 -18.91
N PRO A 464 -7.91 8.91 -18.65
CA PRO A 464 -7.38 9.42 -17.38
C PRO A 464 -7.88 10.84 -17.09
N ALA A 465 -8.38 11.04 -15.87
CA ALA A 465 -8.86 12.33 -15.41
C ALA A 465 -7.70 13.30 -15.16
N THR A 466 -7.93 14.59 -15.38
CA THR A 466 -6.96 15.63 -14.99
C THR A 466 -7.04 15.84 -13.48
N LEU A 467 -5.90 15.75 -12.80
CA LEU A 467 -5.79 15.92 -11.35
C LEU A 467 -5.22 17.29 -10.96
N GLY A 468 -5.71 17.84 -9.85
CA GLY A 468 -5.18 19.02 -9.18
C GLY A 468 -4.06 18.70 -8.19
N SER A 469 -3.49 19.75 -7.57
CA SER A 469 -2.48 19.59 -6.50
C SER A 469 -3.14 19.36 -5.14
N SER A 470 -2.59 18.45 -4.34
CA SER A 470 -2.96 18.27 -2.92
C SER A 470 -2.79 19.55 -2.08
N ASP A 471 -1.94 20.49 -2.52
CA ASP A 471 -1.77 21.79 -1.85
C ASP A 471 -3.03 22.66 -1.84
N ALA A 472 -4.03 22.32 -2.66
CA ALA A 472 -5.32 23.01 -2.72
C ALA A 472 -6.30 22.56 -1.63
N ILE A 473 -5.99 21.48 -0.90
CA ILE A 473 -6.86 20.94 0.15
C ILE A 473 -6.76 21.82 1.40
N ARG A 474 -7.90 22.10 2.04
CA ARG A 474 -7.99 22.78 3.34
C ARG A 474 -8.84 21.98 4.31
N ILE A 475 -8.51 22.06 5.59
CA ILE A 475 -9.43 21.67 6.67
C ILE A 475 -10.50 22.76 6.74
N ASN A 476 -11.77 22.39 6.54
CA ASN A 476 -12.83 23.34 6.23
C ASN A 476 -13.85 23.54 7.34
N GLU A 477 -14.27 22.47 8.01
CA GLU A 477 -15.25 22.50 9.09
C GLU A 477 -14.93 21.36 10.09
N TRP A 478 -15.18 21.56 11.37
CA TRP A 478 -14.98 20.55 12.41
C TRP A 478 -15.97 20.70 13.57
N MET A 479 -16.23 19.59 14.25
CA MET A 479 -17.06 19.52 15.45
C MET A 479 -16.48 18.49 16.41
N ALA A 480 -15.86 18.97 17.50
CA ALA A 480 -15.24 18.11 18.51
C ALA A 480 -16.18 17.72 19.67
N ASP A 481 -17.37 18.32 19.77
CA ASP A 481 -18.37 18.00 20.80
C ASP A 481 -19.79 17.89 20.21
N PRO A 482 -20.06 16.87 19.37
CA PRO A 482 -21.35 16.73 18.72
C PRO A 482 -22.46 16.30 19.70
N LEU A 483 -23.67 16.87 19.57
CA LEU A 483 -24.86 16.46 20.35
C LEU A 483 -25.14 14.95 20.24
N LYS A 484 -24.81 14.36 19.09
CA LYS A 484 -24.93 12.92 18.80
C LYS A 484 -23.88 12.51 17.79
N GLY A 485 -23.37 11.28 17.94
CA GLY A 485 -22.44 10.69 16.98
C GLY A 485 -20.99 10.81 17.45
N THR A 486 -20.07 10.79 16.49
CA THR A 486 -18.63 10.93 16.70
C THR A 486 -18.18 12.30 16.25
N ASP A 487 -17.09 12.76 16.85
CA ASP A 487 -16.34 13.93 16.42
C ASP A 487 -16.02 13.81 14.93
N TRP A 488 -15.97 14.94 14.22
CA TRP A 488 -15.70 14.93 12.80
C TRP A 488 -15.03 16.21 12.35
N PHE A 489 -14.36 16.13 11.20
CA PHE A 489 -13.89 17.28 10.47
C PHE A 489 -14.03 17.04 8.97
N GLU A 490 -13.83 18.08 8.19
CA GLU A 490 -14.02 18.08 6.75
C GLU A 490 -12.80 18.60 6.02
N LEU A 491 -12.47 17.95 4.91
CA LEU A 491 -11.53 18.46 3.92
C LEU A 491 -12.28 19.09 2.74
N PHE A 492 -11.79 20.24 2.28
CA PHE A 492 -12.29 20.95 1.11
C PHE A 492 -11.21 21.11 0.04
N ASN A 493 -11.53 20.74 -1.20
CA ASN A 493 -10.67 20.96 -2.36
C ASN A 493 -11.00 22.29 -3.06
N LYS A 494 -10.06 23.23 -3.02
CA LYS A 494 -10.19 24.55 -3.66
C LYS A 494 -9.87 24.53 -5.16
N SER A 495 -9.35 23.43 -5.70
CA SER A 495 -8.94 23.36 -7.10
C SER A 495 -10.13 23.06 -8.03
N GLU A 496 -9.95 23.36 -9.31
CA GLU A 496 -10.96 23.07 -10.34
C GLU A 496 -11.02 21.58 -10.73
N TYR A 497 -10.10 20.76 -10.23
CA TYR A 497 -9.94 19.35 -10.60
C TYR A 497 -9.98 18.45 -9.36
N PRO A 498 -10.34 17.17 -9.47
CA PRO A 498 -10.16 16.21 -8.39
C PRO A 498 -8.69 16.16 -7.94
N VAL A 499 -8.45 15.93 -6.65
CA VAL A 499 -7.09 15.86 -6.07
C VAL A 499 -6.84 14.48 -5.49
N PRO A 500 -5.63 13.91 -5.68
CA PRO A 500 -5.26 12.64 -5.05
C PRO A 500 -5.07 12.85 -3.55
N LEU A 501 -5.60 11.90 -2.77
CA LEU A 501 -5.43 11.84 -1.31
C LEU A 501 -4.40 10.78 -0.90
N GLU A 502 -4.06 9.83 -1.79
CA GLU A 502 -3.14 8.74 -1.47
C GLU A 502 -1.86 9.21 -0.76
N GLY A 503 -1.58 8.59 0.39
CA GLY A 503 -0.39 8.86 1.18
C GLY A 503 -0.40 10.18 1.95
N LEU A 504 -1.41 11.05 1.76
CA LEU A 504 -1.58 12.23 2.62
C LEU A 504 -1.85 11.78 4.06
N GLN A 505 -1.33 12.57 4.99
CA GLN A 505 -1.29 12.23 6.42
C GLN A 505 -2.17 13.19 7.21
N LEU A 506 -2.90 12.66 8.19
CA LEU A 506 -3.78 13.40 9.09
C LEU A 506 -3.37 13.16 10.55
N SER A 507 -3.38 14.20 11.36
CA SER A 507 -3.06 14.11 12.80
C SER A 507 -3.67 15.22 13.63
N ASP A 508 -3.87 14.95 14.92
CA ASP A 508 -4.14 15.88 16.02
C ASP A 508 -2.87 16.23 16.84
N ASP A 509 -1.71 15.65 16.51
CA ASP A 509 -0.45 15.86 17.23
C ASP A 509 0.65 16.40 16.30
N PRO A 510 1.17 17.62 16.54
CA PRO A 510 2.23 18.20 15.72
C PRO A 510 3.58 17.46 15.83
N LEU A 511 3.74 16.54 16.77
CA LEU A 511 4.94 15.69 16.92
C LEU A 511 4.84 14.36 16.17
N ASP A 512 3.64 13.97 15.72
CA ASP A 512 3.39 12.77 14.93
C ASP A 512 2.36 13.07 13.84
N LEU A 513 2.83 13.46 12.66
CA LEU A 513 1.95 13.79 11.53
C LEU A 513 1.29 12.58 10.88
N SER A 514 1.67 11.36 11.26
CA SER A 514 1.35 10.13 10.53
C SER A 514 0.26 9.26 11.17
N LYS A 515 -0.50 9.80 12.13
CA LYS A 515 -1.52 9.06 12.88
C LYS A 515 -2.55 8.37 11.97
N HIS A 516 -2.94 9.03 10.88
CA HIS A 516 -3.72 8.41 9.82
C HIS A 516 -3.11 8.74 8.45
N VAL A 517 -3.15 7.77 7.55
CA VAL A 517 -2.63 7.91 6.18
C VAL A 517 -3.70 7.42 5.23
N PHE A 518 -4.05 8.23 4.24
CA PHE A 518 -5.04 7.82 3.24
C PHE A 518 -4.52 6.64 2.40
N PRO A 519 -5.36 5.63 2.16
CA PRO A 519 -4.98 4.46 1.36
C PRO A 519 -4.78 4.83 -0.12
N PRO A 520 -4.10 3.95 -0.90
CA PRO A 520 -3.96 4.13 -2.33
C PRO A 520 -5.27 4.32 -3.07
N LEU A 521 -5.20 4.97 -4.23
CA LEU A 521 -6.36 5.24 -5.09
C LEU A 521 -7.49 6.00 -4.35
N SER A 522 -7.14 6.88 -3.42
CA SER A 522 -8.09 7.78 -2.76
C SER A 522 -8.11 9.14 -3.46
N PHE A 523 -9.30 9.70 -3.66
CA PHE A 523 -9.49 10.98 -4.33
C PHE A 523 -10.50 11.86 -3.58
N LEU A 524 -10.30 13.17 -3.67
CA LEU A 524 -11.27 14.20 -3.29
C LEU A 524 -11.73 14.92 -4.55
N GLY A 525 -13.04 15.04 -4.74
CA GLY A 525 -13.62 15.65 -5.93
C GLY A 525 -13.43 17.16 -5.98
N ASN A 526 -14.12 17.82 -6.89
CA ASN A 526 -14.14 19.27 -7.04
C ASN A 526 -15.59 19.78 -7.03
N GLY A 527 -15.77 21.09 -6.85
CA GLY A 527 -17.10 21.71 -6.82
C GLY A 527 -18.01 21.07 -5.76
N LEU A 528 -19.20 20.62 -6.17
CA LEU A 528 -20.16 19.96 -5.27
C LEU A 528 -19.66 18.62 -4.68
N ALA A 529 -18.63 18.01 -5.27
CA ALA A 529 -17.97 16.81 -4.75
C ALA A 529 -16.64 17.13 -4.03
N GLY A 530 -16.34 18.42 -3.81
CA GLY A 530 -15.09 18.90 -3.24
C GLY A 530 -14.97 18.82 -1.72
N TYR A 531 -15.92 18.18 -1.06
CA TYR A 531 -16.07 18.17 0.40
C TYR A 531 -16.05 16.73 0.91
N LEU A 532 -15.15 16.41 1.83
CA LEU A 532 -15.00 15.08 2.42
C LEU A 532 -15.07 15.17 3.94
N LYS A 533 -16.22 14.75 4.47
CA LYS A 533 -16.42 14.53 5.90
C LYS A 533 -15.66 13.28 6.36
N LEU A 534 -15.00 13.42 7.50
CA LEU A 534 -14.14 12.43 8.13
C LEU A 534 -14.54 12.26 9.61
N ASP A 535 -14.81 11.03 10.04
CA ASP A 535 -15.22 10.69 11.40
C ASP A 535 -14.02 10.41 12.32
N ALA A 536 -13.73 11.35 13.22
CA ALA A 536 -12.72 11.32 14.27
C ALA A 536 -13.12 10.42 15.44
N ASP A 537 -13.22 9.11 15.18
CA ASP A 537 -13.69 8.13 16.15
C ASP A 537 -12.56 7.37 16.89
N GLY A 538 -11.31 7.57 16.48
CA GLY A 538 -10.13 6.93 17.08
C GLY A 538 -9.90 5.48 16.67
N LYS A 539 -10.60 4.96 15.65
CA LYS A 539 -10.52 3.53 15.26
C LYS A 539 -9.86 3.29 13.92
N GLY A 540 -10.00 4.24 13.00
CA GLY A 540 -9.68 4.12 11.57
C GLY A 540 -9.86 2.76 10.93
N ASN A 541 -11.03 2.19 11.16
CA ASN A 541 -11.49 0.93 10.60
C ASN A 541 -12.23 1.08 9.25
N GLY A 542 -12.05 2.20 8.55
CA GLY A 542 -12.61 2.51 7.24
C GLY A 542 -11.96 3.79 6.68
N ALA A 543 -12.01 4.04 5.36
CA ALA A 543 -11.25 5.16 4.78
C ALA A 543 -11.80 6.55 5.10
N ARG A 544 -12.97 6.65 5.75
CA ARG A 544 -13.51 7.89 6.32
C ARG A 544 -13.50 7.92 7.85
N ASN A 545 -13.03 6.85 8.50
CA ASN A 545 -12.80 6.78 9.94
C ASN A 545 -11.32 7.03 10.18
N ILE A 546 -10.97 7.92 11.09
CA ILE A 546 -9.57 8.27 11.39
C ILE A 546 -9.13 7.68 12.72
N ASN A 547 -7.82 7.56 12.89
CA ASN A 547 -7.18 6.88 14.02
C ASN A 547 -7.09 7.73 15.29
N PHE A 548 -7.66 8.93 15.29
CA PHE A 548 -7.67 9.83 16.44
C PHE A 548 -9.06 10.42 16.65
N LYS A 549 -9.24 11.06 17.81
CA LYS A 549 -10.45 11.76 18.22
C LYS A 549 -10.16 13.24 18.38
N LEU A 550 -11.19 14.06 18.33
CA LEU A 550 -11.03 15.47 18.61
C LEU A 550 -11.26 15.79 20.09
N SER A 551 -10.51 16.74 20.63
CA SER A 551 -10.63 17.21 22.01
C SER A 551 -11.53 18.43 22.08
N ALA A 552 -12.68 18.31 22.72
CA ALA A 552 -13.59 19.45 22.97
C ALA A 552 -12.94 20.60 23.76
N SER A 553 -11.80 20.39 24.44
CA SER A 553 -11.06 21.47 25.13
C SER A 553 -10.14 22.29 24.21
N GLY A 554 -9.99 21.89 22.94
CA GLY A 554 -9.09 22.50 21.96
C GLY A 554 -7.79 21.75 21.77
N GLU A 555 -7.31 21.76 20.52
CA GLU A 555 -6.08 21.14 20.02
C GLU A 555 -5.83 21.56 18.55
N SER A 556 -4.99 20.81 17.82
CA SER A 556 -4.70 21.04 16.41
C SER A 556 -5.33 19.96 15.52
N ILE A 557 -5.65 20.29 14.27
CA ILE A 557 -5.91 19.34 13.18
C ILE A 557 -4.90 19.65 12.08
N LEU A 558 -4.15 18.65 11.64
CA LEU A 558 -3.07 18.78 10.67
C LEU A 558 -3.30 17.89 9.46
N LEU A 559 -3.11 18.46 8.27
CA LEU A 559 -3.00 17.74 7.00
C LEU A 559 -1.57 17.92 6.47
N ALA A 560 -0.90 16.81 6.15
CA ALA A 560 0.48 16.81 5.66
C ALA A 560 0.67 15.95 4.42
N SER A 561 1.70 16.26 3.64
CA SER A 561 2.16 15.46 2.51
C SER A 561 2.76 14.12 2.97
N PRO A 562 2.99 13.15 2.06
CA PRO A 562 3.65 11.90 2.42
C PRO A 562 5.09 12.07 2.92
N GLN A 563 5.71 13.24 2.65
CA GLN A 563 7.03 13.63 3.15
C GLN A 563 6.95 14.38 4.50
N SER A 564 5.77 14.42 5.12
CA SER A 564 5.49 15.08 6.38
C SER A 564 5.70 16.60 6.32
N GLU A 565 5.40 17.22 5.18
CA GLU A 565 5.29 18.67 5.03
C GLU A 565 3.84 19.10 5.27
N VAL A 566 3.60 20.05 6.18
CA VAL A 566 2.24 20.52 6.50
C VAL A 566 1.63 21.25 5.30
N ILE A 567 0.48 20.78 4.84
CA ILE A 567 -0.34 21.38 3.77
C ILE A 567 -1.32 22.38 4.39
N ASP A 568 -2.02 21.97 5.45
CA ASP A 568 -2.92 22.84 6.21
C ASP A 568 -2.93 22.46 7.69
N GLN A 569 -3.19 23.44 8.55
CA GLN A 569 -3.31 23.26 9.98
C GLN A 569 -4.34 24.22 10.55
N ILE A 570 -5.17 23.71 11.46
CA ILE A 570 -6.05 24.49 12.31
C ILE A 570 -5.70 24.25 13.76
N ASP A 571 -5.63 25.31 14.55
CA ASP A 571 -5.60 25.25 16.01
C ASP A 571 -6.94 25.81 16.52
N PHE A 572 -7.71 25.00 17.26
CA PHE A 572 -9.01 25.39 17.78
C PHE A 572 -9.06 25.34 19.32
N GLY A 573 -9.97 26.11 19.89
CA GLY A 573 -10.12 26.28 21.34
C GLY A 573 -11.20 25.38 21.94
N LEU A 574 -11.71 25.78 23.10
CA LEU A 574 -12.88 25.16 23.72
C LEU A 574 -14.07 25.18 22.74
N GLN A 575 -14.71 24.03 22.54
CA GLN A 575 -15.87 23.87 21.67
C GLN A 575 -17.17 23.86 22.49
N ASP A 576 -18.23 24.44 21.92
CA ASP A 576 -19.58 24.35 22.47
C ASP A 576 -20.28 23.09 21.93
N GLU A 577 -21.00 22.38 22.81
CA GLU A 577 -21.73 21.16 22.43
C GLU A 577 -22.73 21.45 21.30
N GLY A 578 -22.60 20.75 20.18
CA GLY A 578 -23.47 20.87 19.01
C GLY A 578 -23.20 22.06 18.10
N VAL A 579 -22.08 22.77 18.27
CA VAL A 579 -21.66 23.87 17.39
C VAL A 579 -20.39 23.46 16.63
N SER A 580 -20.41 23.50 15.30
CA SER A 580 -19.19 23.34 14.51
C SER A 580 -18.47 24.68 14.36
N GLU A 581 -17.17 24.63 14.10
CA GLU A 581 -16.39 25.75 13.63
C GLU A 581 -15.83 25.44 12.24
N GLY A 582 -15.61 26.47 11.43
CA GLY A 582 -15.03 26.25 10.11
C GLY A 582 -14.72 27.54 9.38
N ARG A 583 -14.14 27.39 8.19
CA ARG A 583 -13.68 28.48 7.33
C ARG A 583 -14.85 29.12 6.58
N TRP A 584 -14.98 30.45 6.63
CA TRP A 584 -16.00 31.18 5.87
C TRP A 584 -15.45 32.43 5.18
N PRO A 585 -15.49 32.51 3.84
CA PRO A 585 -15.90 31.47 2.88
C PRO A 585 -15.05 30.19 2.96
N ASP A 586 -15.52 29.09 2.37
CA ASP A 586 -14.80 27.80 2.39
C ASP A 586 -13.33 27.95 1.97
N GLY A 587 -12.43 27.33 2.74
CA GLY A 587 -10.99 27.38 2.50
C GLY A 587 -10.34 28.77 2.65
N SER A 588 -11.02 29.77 3.22
CA SER A 588 -10.45 31.07 3.63
C SER A 588 -9.77 31.00 5.00
N ASP A 589 -9.07 32.05 5.41
CA ASP A 589 -8.39 32.10 6.72
C ASP A 589 -9.32 32.48 7.88
N ASP A 590 -10.54 32.94 7.59
CA ASP A 590 -11.50 33.38 8.59
C ASP A 590 -12.26 32.17 9.15
N ILE A 591 -12.22 32.00 10.47
CA ILE A 591 -12.90 30.91 11.18
C ILE A 591 -14.11 31.46 11.93
N LEU A 592 -15.28 30.87 11.70
CA LEU A 592 -16.55 31.23 12.34
C LEU A 592 -17.20 30.00 12.98
N PRO A 593 -18.01 30.18 14.04
CA PRO A 593 -18.90 29.14 14.54
C PRO A 593 -20.16 29.03 13.66
N PHE A 594 -20.60 27.81 13.39
CA PHE A 594 -21.84 27.48 12.69
C PHE A 594 -22.84 26.88 13.69
N VAL A 595 -23.63 27.77 14.30
CA VAL A 595 -24.63 27.39 15.29
C VAL A 595 -25.88 26.88 14.56
N PHE A 596 -26.24 25.61 14.75
CA PHE A 596 -27.36 24.91 14.07
C PHE A 596 -27.32 24.91 12.54
N SER A 597 -26.17 25.24 11.97
CA SER A 597 -25.93 25.41 10.53
C SER A 597 -24.76 24.55 10.04
N GLU A 598 -24.45 23.47 10.77
CA GLU A 598 -23.38 22.56 10.38
C GLU A 598 -23.62 21.95 8.98
N SER A 599 -22.54 21.81 8.21
CA SER A 599 -22.61 21.51 6.78
C SER A 599 -21.76 20.30 6.35
N PRO A 600 -21.77 19.18 7.08
CA PRO A 600 -20.89 18.07 6.76
C PRO A 600 -21.11 17.52 5.33
N GLY A 601 -20.01 17.39 4.61
CA GLY A 601 -19.92 16.95 3.22
C GLY A 601 -20.26 18.02 2.20
N ARG A 602 -20.33 19.31 2.57
CA ARG A 602 -20.89 20.41 1.76
C ARG A 602 -20.29 21.77 2.11
N MET A 603 -20.61 22.75 1.27
CA MET A 603 -20.25 24.15 1.53
C MET A 603 -20.80 24.65 2.87
N ASN A 604 -19.97 25.40 3.59
CA ASN A 604 -20.37 26.09 4.80
C ASN A 604 -21.52 27.07 4.53
N GLN A 605 -22.40 27.29 5.50
CA GLN A 605 -23.53 28.21 5.38
C GLN A 605 -23.75 28.94 6.71
N LEU A 606 -23.98 30.25 6.65
CA LEU A 606 -24.44 31.01 7.82
C LEU A 606 -25.98 30.98 7.88
N ASP A 607 -26.51 30.93 9.09
CA ASP A 607 -27.93 31.04 9.43
C ASP A 607 -28.01 31.87 10.71
N ALA A 608 -28.22 33.18 10.58
CA ALA A 608 -28.08 34.13 11.67
C ALA A 608 -29.30 34.19 12.61
N ASP A 609 -30.45 33.63 12.21
CA ASP A 609 -31.65 33.56 13.06
C ASP A 609 -32.09 32.14 13.46
N PHE A 610 -31.38 31.12 12.96
CA PHE A 610 -31.50 29.71 13.28
C PHE A 610 -32.85 29.11 12.88
N ASP A 611 -33.46 29.62 11.81
CA ASP A 611 -34.72 29.10 11.29
C ASP A 611 -34.54 28.02 10.20
N GLY A 612 -33.29 27.76 9.80
CA GLY A 612 -32.88 26.72 8.86
C GLY A 612 -32.69 27.21 7.42
N LEU A 613 -33.01 28.48 7.14
CA LEU A 613 -32.68 29.14 5.88
C LEU A 613 -31.26 29.74 5.95
N PRO A 614 -30.44 29.56 4.89
CA PRO A 614 -29.14 30.22 4.85
C PRO A 614 -29.25 31.71 4.57
N ASP A 615 -28.45 32.53 5.26
CA ASP A 615 -28.41 34.00 5.10
C ASP A 615 -28.30 34.44 3.64
N LEU A 616 -27.45 33.76 2.86
CA LEU A 616 -27.25 34.08 1.45
C LEU A 616 -28.52 33.81 0.62
N TRP A 617 -29.20 32.70 0.90
CA TRP A 617 -30.44 32.36 0.19
C TRP A 617 -31.56 33.33 0.56
N GLU A 618 -31.65 33.73 1.82
CA GLU A 618 -32.64 34.72 2.26
C GLU A 618 -32.44 36.06 1.56
N VAL A 619 -31.21 36.57 1.52
CA VAL A 619 -30.89 37.83 0.80
C VAL A 619 -31.21 37.72 -0.69
N GLU A 620 -30.87 36.59 -1.32
CA GLU A 620 -31.14 36.36 -2.75
C GLU A 620 -32.63 36.32 -3.08
N ASN A 621 -33.46 35.84 -2.14
CA ASN A 621 -34.91 35.73 -2.31
C ASN A 621 -35.70 36.85 -1.61
N GLY A 622 -35.01 37.89 -1.11
CA GLY A 622 -35.66 39.08 -0.54
C GLY A 622 -36.18 38.94 0.89
N PHE A 623 -35.80 37.90 1.61
CA PHE A 623 -36.03 37.71 3.04
C PHE A 623 -34.96 38.42 3.89
N ASN A 624 -35.18 38.48 5.19
CA ASN A 624 -34.28 39.13 6.14
C ASN A 624 -33.55 38.10 6.99
N PRO A 625 -32.20 37.95 6.87
CA PRO A 625 -31.39 36.96 7.61
C PRO A 625 -31.36 37.07 9.13
N SER A 626 -32.23 37.87 9.73
CA SER A 626 -32.33 38.04 11.17
C SER A 626 -33.79 37.94 11.64
N ALA A 627 -34.69 37.50 10.77
CA ALA A 627 -36.13 37.48 10.98
C ALA A 627 -36.65 36.05 11.16
N ILE A 628 -36.64 35.61 12.42
CA ILE A 628 -37.09 34.27 12.80
C ILE A 628 -38.47 33.93 12.20
N GLY A 629 -38.51 32.81 11.48
CA GLY A 629 -39.73 32.10 11.11
C GLY A 629 -40.19 32.36 9.69
N GLU A 630 -39.41 33.08 8.89
CA GLU A 630 -39.66 33.21 7.44
C GLU A 630 -39.58 31.84 6.76
N ALA A 631 -38.75 30.91 7.26
CA ALA A 631 -38.70 29.49 6.87
C ALA A 631 -40.06 28.76 6.84
N PHE A 632 -40.98 29.13 7.73
CA PHE A 632 -42.27 28.45 7.90
C PHE A 632 -43.41 29.10 7.11
N MET A 633 -43.16 30.23 6.46
CA MET A 633 -44.16 30.91 5.63
C MET A 633 -44.27 30.23 4.28
N ASP A 634 -45.46 30.29 3.70
CA ASP A 634 -45.79 29.89 2.32
C ASP A 634 -46.10 31.20 1.58
N SER A 635 -45.05 31.81 1.01
CA SER A 635 -45.06 33.20 0.53
C SER A 635 -45.92 33.38 -0.73
N ASP A 636 -45.97 32.38 -1.60
CA ASP A 636 -46.73 32.38 -2.85
C ASP A 636 -48.05 31.58 -2.80
N ALA A 637 -48.33 30.93 -1.66
CA ALA A 637 -49.54 30.15 -1.37
C ALA A 637 -49.70 28.90 -2.26
N ASP A 638 -48.59 28.27 -2.65
CA ASP A 638 -48.57 27.03 -3.43
C ASP A 638 -48.65 25.76 -2.55
N GLY A 639 -48.47 25.93 -1.23
CA GLY A 639 -48.54 24.89 -0.21
C GLY A 639 -47.18 24.39 0.30
N LEU A 640 -46.07 24.94 -0.18
CA LEU A 640 -44.72 24.71 0.32
C LEU A 640 -44.27 25.88 1.20
N THR A 641 -43.56 25.57 2.29
CA THR A 641 -42.91 26.64 3.07
C THR A 641 -41.61 27.08 2.41
N ASN A 642 -41.13 28.29 2.69
CA ASN A 642 -39.85 28.81 2.17
C ASN A 642 -38.67 27.86 2.44
N PHE A 643 -38.68 27.15 3.57
CA PHE A 643 -37.68 26.09 3.83
C PHE A 643 -37.82 24.88 2.89
N GLN A 644 -39.04 24.48 2.56
CA GLN A 644 -39.29 23.40 1.60
C GLN A 644 -38.88 23.84 0.20
N GLU A 645 -39.13 25.09 -0.18
CA GLU A 645 -38.66 25.72 -1.41
C GLU A 645 -37.13 25.70 -1.51
N TYR A 646 -36.44 26.11 -0.44
CA TYR A 646 -34.98 26.01 -0.35
C TYR A 646 -34.47 24.57 -0.59
N LEU A 647 -35.12 23.58 0.04
CA LEU A 647 -34.75 22.17 -0.14
C LEU A 647 -35.02 21.69 -1.57
N ALA A 648 -36.13 22.12 -2.17
CA ALA A 648 -36.55 21.78 -3.52
C ALA A 648 -35.78 22.52 -4.63
N GLN A 649 -35.08 23.61 -4.28
CA GLN A 649 -34.49 24.59 -5.21
C GLN A 649 -35.53 25.21 -6.16
N THR A 650 -36.66 25.60 -5.58
CA THR A 650 -37.75 26.33 -6.24
C THR A 650 -37.85 27.76 -5.68
N HIS A 651 -38.56 28.63 -6.40
CA HIS A 651 -38.63 30.06 -6.08
C HIS A 651 -39.80 30.39 -5.13
N PRO A 652 -39.54 30.93 -3.93
CA PRO A 652 -40.54 31.07 -2.86
C PRO A 652 -41.66 32.09 -3.13
N ASP A 653 -41.48 32.97 -4.12
CA ASP A 653 -42.51 33.92 -4.58
C ASP A 653 -43.16 33.54 -5.94
N ASP A 654 -42.92 32.34 -6.47
CA ASP A 654 -43.47 31.87 -7.76
C ASP A 654 -44.17 30.52 -7.64
N ALA A 655 -45.48 30.56 -7.41
CA ALA A 655 -46.33 29.37 -7.28
C ALA A 655 -46.40 28.46 -8.52
N SER A 656 -45.69 28.80 -9.61
CA SER A 656 -45.53 27.95 -10.78
C SER A 656 -44.20 27.20 -10.85
N ASP A 657 -43.20 27.59 -10.05
CA ASP A 657 -41.91 26.91 -9.94
C ASP A 657 -42.02 25.81 -8.86
N VAL A 658 -42.52 24.64 -9.25
CA VAL A 658 -42.84 23.57 -8.30
C VAL A 658 -41.96 22.35 -8.51
N PHE A 659 -41.48 21.76 -7.41
CA PHE A 659 -40.83 20.45 -7.44
C PHE A 659 -41.89 19.35 -7.40
N ALA A 660 -42.15 18.75 -8.57
CA ALA A 660 -43.24 17.81 -8.73
C ALA A 660 -42.84 16.53 -9.46
N ILE A 661 -43.67 15.50 -9.29
CA ILE A 661 -43.69 14.37 -10.20
C ILE A 661 -44.39 14.84 -11.48
N GLU A 662 -43.61 15.01 -12.55
CA GLU A 662 -44.07 15.53 -13.83
C GLU A 662 -44.77 14.47 -14.68
N GLY A 663 -44.45 13.20 -14.46
CA GLY A 663 -45.03 12.09 -15.20
C GLY A 663 -45.18 10.84 -14.35
N VAL A 664 -46.29 10.14 -14.57
CA VAL A 664 -46.55 8.82 -14.01
C VAL A 664 -47.01 7.89 -15.13
N LEU A 665 -46.24 6.83 -15.38
CA LEU A 665 -46.60 5.81 -16.36
C LEU A 665 -46.80 4.47 -15.66
N MET A 666 -47.81 3.73 -16.11
CA MET A 666 -48.07 2.37 -15.65
C MET A 666 -47.85 1.41 -16.81
N ALA A 667 -46.88 0.51 -16.68
CA ALA A 667 -46.62 -0.54 -17.65
C ALA A 667 -46.23 -1.84 -16.94
N GLU A 668 -46.86 -2.95 -17.32
CA GLU A 668 -46.50 -4.32 -16.88
C GLU A 668 -46.38 -4.54 -15.36
N GLY A 669 -47.10 -3.75 -14.55
CA GLY A 669 -47.06 -3.85 -13.09
C GLY A 669 -45.94 -3.05 -12.40
N ASN A 670 -45.27 -2.18 -13.16
CA ASN A 670 -44.33 -1.18 -12.66
C ASN A 670 -44.94 0.24 -12.79
N LEU A 671 -44.55 1.10 -11.85
CA LEU A 671 -44.85 2.52 -11.85
C LEU A 671 -43.58 3.26 -12.25
N ALA A 672 -43.57 3.91 -13.40
CA ALA A 672 -42.49 4.82 -13.78
C ALA A 672 -42.83 6.23 -13.29
N LEU A 673 -41.95 6.81 -12.48
CA LEU A 673 -42.03 8.20 -12.04
C LEU A 673 -41.05 9.05 -12.84
N ILE A 674 -41.51 10.19 -13.35
CA ILE A 674 -40.69 11.15 -14.08
C ILE A 674 -40.66 12.45 -13.27
N PHE A 675 -39.47 12.98 -13.03
CA PHE A 675 -39.26 14.29 -12.38
C PHE A 675 -37.94 14.90 -12.82
N HIS A 676 -37.85 16.23 -12.74
CA HIS A 676 -36.60 16.94 -12.98
C HIS A 676 -35.78 17.06 -11.70
N ALA A 677 -34.63 16.39 -11.67
CA ALA A 677 -33.65 16.49 -10.59
C ALA A 677 -32.71 17.68 -10.82
N LYS A 678 -32.35 18.37 -9.75
CA LYS A 678 -31.43 19.51 -9.72
C LYS A 678 -30.08 19.10 -9.14
N GLN A 679 -29.02 19.72 -9.64
CA GLN A 679 -27.67 19.56 -9.07
C GLN A 679 -27.61 20.05 -7.62
N GLY A 680 -26.73 19.47 -6.81
CA GLY A 680 -26.55 19.89 -5.41
C GLY A 680 -27.66 19.42 -4.47
N ARG A 681 -28.52 18.49 -4.92
CA ARG A 681 -29.54 17.82 -4.11
C ARG A 681 -29.49 16.31 -4.29
N GLY A 682 -29.77 15.58 -3.21
CA GLY A 682 -30.12 14.18 -3.25
C GLY A 682 -31.63 14.00 -3.32
N TYR A 683 -32.08 12.78 -3.59
CA TYR A 683 -33.50 12.49 -3.74
C TYR A 683 -33.86 11.13 -3.12
N GLU A 684 -35.04 11.07 -2.48
CA GLU A 684 -35.63 9.84 -1.99
C GLU A 684 -37.04 9.66 -2.55
N VAL A 685 -37.34 8.47 -3.04
CA VAL A 685 -38.72 8.05 -3.31
C VAL A 685 -39.17 7.14 -2.18
N GLN A 686 -40.32 7.48 -1.60
CA GLN A 686 -40.85 6.78 -0.45
C GLN A 686 -42.29 6.34 -0.67
N ARG A 687 -42.68 5.28 0.04
CA ARG A 687 -44.01 4.69 -0.01
C ARG A 687 -44.60 4.48 1.36
N THR A 688 -45.90 4.75 1.52
CA THR A 688 -46.71 4.27 2.63
C THR A 688 -47.98 3.60 2.12
N HIS A 689 -48.55 2.70 2.92
CA HIS A 689 -49.87 2.11 2.67
C HIS A 689 -51.00 2.85 3.41
N ASP A 690 -50.65 3.75 4.32
CA ASP A 690 -51.58 4.57 5.09
C ASP A 690 -51.02 5.98 5.27
N LEU A 691 -51.68 6.96 4.65
CA LEU A 691 -51.29 8.38 4.78
C LEU A 691 -51.49 8.95 6.19
N GLN A 692 -52.37 8.36 7.01
CA GLN A 692 -52.69 8.92 8.32
C GLN A 692 -51.67 8.54 9.39
N SER A 693 -51.24 7.27 9.40
CA SER A 693 -50.38 6.75 10.46
C SER A 693 -49.32 5.75 9.99
N GLY A 694 -49.31 5.39 8.70
CA GLY A 694 -48.39 4.39 8.15
C GLY A 694 -46.95 4.92 8.05
N PRO A 695 -45.93 4.09 8.36
CA PRO A 695 -44.55 4.47 8.16
C PRO A 695 -44.25 4.62 6.66
N TRP A 696 -43.45 5.63 6.33
CA TRP A 696 -42.88 5.77 5.00
C TRP A 696 -41.65 4.87 4.86
N GLN A 697 -41.66 4.02 3.84
CA GLN A 697 -40.54 3.16 3.45
C GLN A 697 -39.82 3.78 2.26
N THR A 698 -38.50 3.93 2.35
CA THR A 698 -37.67 4.32 1.19
C THR A 698 -37.63 3.18 0.18
N LEU A 699 -37.99 3.50 -1.07
CA LEU A 699 -37.94 2.58 -2.20
C LEU A 699 -36.72 2.82 -3.08
N TRP A 700 -36.26 4.06 -3.13
CA TRP A 700 -35.13 4.48 -3.93
C TRP A 700 -34.49 5.72 -3.28
N LYS A 701 -33.18 5.82 -3.37
CA LYS A 701 -32.41 6.95 -2.88
C LYS A 701 -31.20 7.19 -3.78
N VAL A 702 -30.87 8.45 -4.00
CA VAL A 702 -29.55 8.88 -4.47
C VAL A 702 -29.09 10.04 -3.60
N ASP A 703 -27.79 10.08 -3.33
CA ASP A 703 -27.15 11.23 -2.70
C ASP A 703 -27.01 12.38 -3.71
N THR A 704 -26.30 13.45 -3.32
CA THR A 704 -26.15 14.68 -4.11
C THR A 704 -25.76 14.40 -5.56
N LEU A 705 -26.61 14.84 -6.49
CA LEU A 705 -26.34 14.80 -7.92
C LEU A 705 -25.46 15.98 -8.34
N LEU A 706 -24.60 15.75 -9.33
CA LEU A 706 -23.67 16.76 -9.83
C LEU A 706 -24.23 17.58 -11.00
N LYS A 707 -25.39 17.21 -11.54
CA LYS A 707 -25.98 17.81 -12.75
C LYS A 707 -27.50 17.75 -12.71
N ASP A 708 -28.12 18.80 -13.23
CA ASP A 708 -29.54 18.82 -13.57
C ASP A 708 -29.87 17.72 -14.59
N ARG A 709 -30.95 16.98 -14.37
CA ARG A 709 -31.39 15.90 -15.27
C ARG A 709 -32.83 15.50 -15.03
N GLU A 710 -33.53 15.13 -16.09
CA GLU A 710 -34.80 14.39 -15.97
C GLU A 710 -34.49 12.94 -15.57
N LEU A 711 -35.16 12.44 -14.54
CA LEU A 711 -35.05 11.06 -14.09
C LEU A 711 -36.36 10.31 -14.34
N THR A 712 -36.25 9.13 -14.94
CA THR A 712 -37.35 8.16 -15.05
C THR A 712 -37.04 6.96 -14.16
N LEU A 713 -37.80 6.79 -13.08
CA LEU A 713 -37.60 5.74 -12.08
C LEU A 713 -38.67 4.65 -12.17
N ASP A 714 -38.25 3.44 -12.50
CA ASP A 714 -39.12 2.27 -12.50
C ASP A 714 -39.23 1.67 -11.10
N ILE A 715 -40.40 1.84 -10.49
CA ILE A 715 -40.69 1.32 -9.16
C ILE A 715 -41.50 0.02 -9.30
N PRO A 716 -41.00 -1.12 -8.80
CA PRO A 716 -41.72 -2.39 -8.88
C PRO A 716 -42.90 -2.41 -7.91
N PHE A 717 -44.10 -2.72 -8.41
CA PHE A 717 -45.33 -2.91 -7.61
C PHE A 717 -45.85 -4.34 -7.60
N ASN A 718 -45.30 -5.19 -8.46
CA ASN A 718 -45.81 -6.54 -8.77
C ASN A 718 -45.78 -7.56 -7.62
N GLN A 719 -45.18 -7.26 -6.47
CA GLN A 719 -45.09 -8.17 -5.32
C GLN A 719 -45.88 -7.74 -4.07
N ASP A 720 -46.63 -6.63 -4.13
CA ASP A 720 -47.33 -6.09 -2.97
C ASP A 720 -48.85 -6.18 -3.13
N SER A 721 -49.50 -6.98 -2.28
CA SER A 721 -50.96 -7.19 -2.33
C SER A 721 -51.77 -6.10 -1.66
N SER A 722 -51.13 -5.04 -1.15
CA SER A 722 -51.82 -3.95 -0.48
C SER A 722 -52.74 -3.20 -1.44
N PRO A 723 -53.97 -2.85 -1.02
CA PRO A 723 -54.93 -2.20 -1.92
C PRO A 723 -54.60 -0.71 -2.19
N ASN A 724 -53.80 -0.09 -1.31
CA ASN A 724 -53.44 1.33 -1.40
C ASN A 724 -51.93 1.51 -1.34
N HIS A 725 -51.44 2.41 -2.17
CA HIS A 725 -50.05 2.85 -2.18
C HIS A 725 -50.01 4.35 -2.38
N TYR A 726 -49.33 5.04 -1.48
CA TYR A 726 -49.07 6.46 -1.56
C TYR A 726 -47.58 6.66 -1.74
N ILE A 727 -47.21 7.41 -2.76
CA ILE A 727 -45.83 7.66 -3.13
C ILE A 727 -45.55 9.14 -2.96
N ARG A 728 -44.36 9.45 -2.44
CA ARG A 728 -43.84 10.81 -2.43
C ARG A 728 -42.40 10.81 -2.91
N LEU A 729 -42.06 11.89 -3.60
CA LEU A 729 -40.70 12.27 -3.94
C LEU A 729 -40.25 13.31 -2.91
N LYS A 730 -39.05 13.16 -2.39
CA LYS A 730 -38.47 14.06 -1.39
C LYS A 730 -37.09 14.51 -1.87
N ALA A 731 -36.90 15.81 -2.06
CA ALA A 731 -35.58 16.40 -2.15
C ALA A 731 -34.92 16.32 -0.75
N ILE A 732 -33.68 15.86 -0.72
CA ILE A 732 -32.88 15.81 0.49
C ILE A 732 -31.63 16.63 0.32
N ARG A 733 -31.20 17.18 1.45
CA ARG A 733 -29.93 17.84 1.61
C ARG A 733 -28.84 16.78 1.49
#